data_AF-A0AAD4XVR0-F1
#
_entry.id   AF-A0AAD4XVR0-F1
#
_cell.length_a   1.000
_cell.length_b   1.000
_cell.length_c   1.000
_cell.angle_alpha   90.00
_cell.angle_beta   90.00
_cell.angle_gamma   90.00
#
_symmetry.space_group_name_H-M   'P 1'
#
loop_
_entity.id
_entity.type
_entity.pdbx_description
1 polymer ?
#
loop_
_entity_poly.entity_id
_entity_poly.type
_entity_poly.pdbx_seq_one_letter_code
_entity_poly.pdbx_strand_id
1 'polypeptide(L)'
;MTDKEKSKDLIEMVVDLWSSDDDDNKVLATNIDEMEVYLSSLLDSPKRVDVFSSLKTSSNGDVSKHEYASTSCTLTDEPIHLSEELLNKFCKDVSVSFFEQYGLINHQIESYNQFMRVIKVEPDYDPSKKGQGEWKHANFSFWKVMLDKPMFWTGEKFTKDDNKEQYLKLLPKHARLQNMTYSARMGVCVKLEIFVYIETRTKTDKFKSGKDETDVQKQVIRKDEREFVIGRIPVMVKSNICWLNDLEKKDCDFDLGGYFVVKGAERAFIAQEQICLNRLWVESIALQNTKKKKRLGVYGNPTWQVQYRSGTEVNKRRRVFIEIVNAPNLHGGKVLPMYFMGCMIPLWIVCFALGMSSDKEIVDTIEVDISDARTVNILLATISDAEKTCQAFSKEGEALKYMAKLVKSSKFPPAESIEEVINRFLFPHLIGPKQKAVFLGYMVKCLFHAKNKMTRHMQKDLNGHRPMKPIDYYFDASIITNGLSRDFSTGQWTHPYKNMEKNYGVVANLRRLNPLQMTSDLRKTRQQIAYAGKGGDARFPNPSHWGKLCFLSTPDGGKCGLVKNMAITGLVSTNLMEPLKGKLIKCGMGKLVDEAFSSSWKGKDKVFVNGDWLGVCDDSLSFVTNLKRRRRSKGIPPQVEIKWDRKHGEVRIFSDAGRILRPLLIVENINKIKLVKGGYTFQSLLDEGIVELIGVEEEEDCQTASGIKYLFLGEKKQPPITYTHCELDLSFLFGLSCGIIPFANHDHSKRNLYYPQRPLFRTMISDCLGHPAFPQDKNGALPKPKYFNGQNAIVSINVHHGYNLEDSLVMNRASLERGMFRTEHIRSYKAVVDNKELFETRRLKAKDRVDFGITENIVIGMRAESGEDHSIKLKHTEKGSVQKVVLTANDEGENSTVVSLSQIRSPVLGDKFSSMHGQKGVVGLLESQENFPFTHQGIVPDIVINPHAFHGRQTPGQLLEAALGKGIALGGSVRYATPFSTPPIDEITDQLHRAGFSRWGSERVYNGQSGEMMRSMIFMGPTFYQSHQKRLSSRSATSQCLLLLFSD
;
A
#
# COMPACT_ATOMS: atom_id res chain seq x y z
N MET A 1 7.96 -13.83 -47.85
CA MET A 1 8.86 -13.04 -46.99
C MET A 1 9.29 -13.91 -45.82
N THR A 2 10.53 -14.35 -45.84
CA THR A 2 11.13 -15.19 -44.79
C THR A 2 11.33 -14.39 -43.50
N ASP A 3 11.35 -15.04 -42.33
CA ASP A 3 11.46 -14.39 -41.01
C ASP A 3 12.69 -13.47 -40.85
N LYS A 4 13.71 -13.62 -41.70
CA LYS A 4 14.86 -12.69 -41.79
C LYS A 4 14.51 -11.30 -42.33
N GLU A 5 13.53 -11.17 -43.23
CA GLU A 5 13.14 -9.87 -43.79
C GLU A 5 12.30 -9.05 -42.79
N LYS A 6 11.44 -9.73 -42.00
CA LYS A 6 10.63 -9.07 -40.95
C LYS A 6 11.45 -8.59 -39.75
N SER A 7 12.55 -9.28 -39.45
CA SER A 7 13.51 -8.84 -38.44
C SER A 7 14.24 -7.57 -38.88
N LYS A 8 14.53 -7.44 -40.18
CA LYS A 8 15.22 -6.28 -40.75
C LYS A 8 14.35 -5.03 -40.74
N ASP A 9 13.07 -5.17 -41.09
CA ASP A 9 12.08 -4.08 -41.02
C ASP A 9 11.86 -3.59 -39.57
N LEU A 10 11.86 -4.51 -38.59
CA LEU A 10 11.73 -4.16 -37.17
C LEU A 10 12.96 -3.45 -36.62
N ILE A 11 14.16 -3.78 -37.12
CA ILE A 11 15.42 -3.14 -36.74
C ILE A 11 15.52 -1.75 -37.38
N GLU A 12 15.16 -1.59 -38.67
CA GLU A 12 15.12 -0.28 -39.34
C GLU A 12 14.09 0.65 -38.70
N MET A 13 12.92 0.14 -38.31
CA MET A 13 11.89 0.93 -37.63
C MET A 13 12.32 1.37 -36.21
N VAL A 14 13.13 0.57 -35.50
CA VAL A 14 13.69 0.92 -34.19
C VAL A 14 14.84 1.94 -34.32
N VAL A 15 15.62 1.88 -35.41
CA VAL A 15 16.69 2.83 -35.71
C VAL A 15 16.13 4.20 -36.12
N ASP A 16 15.04 4.23 -36.89
CA ASP A 16 14.36 5.47 -37.29
C ASP A 16 13.64 6.15 -36.11
N LEU A 17 13.10 5.38 -35.17
CA LEU A 17 12.49 5.89 -33.93
C LEU A 17 13.50 6.54 -32.97
N TRP A 18 14.81 6.34 -33.18
CA TRP A 18 15.88 6.79 -32.30
C TRP A 18 16.78 7.87 -32.93
N SER A 19 16.45 8.34 -34.13
CA SER A 19 17.27 9.26 -34.91
C SER A 19 16.69 10.69 -35.04
N SER A 20 15.75 11.11 -34.17
CA SER A 20 15.32 12.51 -34.09
C SER A 20 16.08 13.28 -33.00
N ASP A 21 16.99 14.14 -33.44
CA ASP A 21 17.56 15.32 -32.77
C ASP A 21 18.19 15.13 -31.38
N ASP A 22 19.43 14.65 -31.33
CA ASP A 22 20.51 15.18 -30.46
C ASP A 22 21.86 14.46 -30.74
N ASP A 23 22.92 15.24 -30.96
CA ASP A 23 24.20 14.85 -31.58
C ASP A 23 25.19 14.04 -30.69
N ASP A 24 24.73 13.43 -29.59
CA ASP A 24 25.61 12.96 -28.50
C ASP A 24 25.60 11.43 -28.23
N ASN A 25 25.38 10.57 -29.24
CA ASN A 25 25.41 9.10 -29.06
C ASN A 25 26.13 8.34 -30.18
N LYS A 26 27.47 8.32 -30.15
CA LYS A 26 28.32 7.47 -31.04
C LYS A 26 28.86 6.17 -30.40
N VAL A 27 28.27 5.65 -29.31
CA VAL A 27 28.84 4.50 -28.56
C VAL A 27 27.92 3.26 -28.50
N LEU A 28 26.81 3.21 -29.24
CA LEU A 28 25.82 2.11 -29.13
C LEU A 28 25.75 1.14 -30.33
N ALA A 29 26.72 1.19 -31.25
CA ALA A 29 26.71 0.35 -32.45
C ALA A 29 27.36 -1.05 -32.29
N THR A 30 27.84 -1.42 -31.10
CA THR A 30 28.67 -2.63 -30.91
C THR A 30 27.96 -3.85 -30.31
N ASN A 31 26.65 -3.80 -30.03
CA ASN A 31 25.95 -4.88 -29.31
C ASN A 31 24.86 -5.61 -30.12
N ILE A 32 24.83 -5.47 -31.43
CA ILE A 32 23.83 -6.17 -32.28
C ILE A 32 24.21 -7.65 -32.46
N ASP A 33 25.50 -7.98 -32.51
CA ASP A 33 25.97 -9.37 -32.69
C ASP A 33 25.79 -10.24 -31.42
N GLU A 34 25.77 -9.64 -30.22
CA GLU A 34 25.54 -10.37 -28.96
C GLU A 34 24.06 -10.79 -28.76
N MET A 35 23.11 -10.12 -29.45
CA MET A 35 21.68 -10.45 -29.37
C MET A 35 21.30 -11.69 -30.20
N GLU A 36 21.97 -11.96 -31.33
CA GLU A 36 21.74 -13.18 -32.13
C GLU A 36 22.20 -14.46 -31.41
N VAL A 37 23.29 -14.37 -30.64
CA VAL A 37 23.84 -15.49 -29.86
C VAL A 37 22.93 -15.82 -28.65
N TYR A 38 22.26 -14.82 -28.08
CA TYR A 38 21.35 -15.01 -26.95
C TYR A 38 20.06 -15.74 -27.36
N LEU A 39 19.51 -15.42 -28.53
CA LEU A 39 18.27 -16.02 -29.05
C LEU A 39 18.44 -17.48 -29.51
N SER A 40 19.63 -17.87 -29.95
CA SER A 40 19.94 -19.25 -30.37
C SER A 40 20.12 -20.21 -29.18
N SER A 41 20.56 -19.72 -28.01
CA SER A 41 20.79 -20.53 -26.81
C SER A 41 19.51 -20.95 -26.04
N LEU A 42 18.36 -20.34 -26.35
CA LEU A 42 17.08 -20.56 -25.68
C LEU A 42 16.30 -21.79 -26.19
N LEU A 43 16.82 -22.49 -27.20
CA LEU A 43 16.11 -23.55 -27.92
C LEU A 43 16.51 -25.00 -27.54
N ASP A 44 17.47 -25.22 -26.62
CA ASP A 44 17.93 -26.58 -26.31
C ASP A 44 17.69 -27.07 -24.87
N SER A 45 17.00 -28.22 -24.81
CA SER A 45 16.93 -29.26 -23.75
C SER A 45 15.72 -29.30 -22.78
N PRO A 46 15.30 -30.52 -22.37
CA PRO A 46 13.87 -30.88 -22.34
C PRO A 46 13.33 -31.39 -20.99
N LYS A 47 12.00 -31.32 -20.82
CA LYS A 47 11.12 -32.42 -20.36
C LYS A 47 9.66 -31.98 -20.47
N ARG A 48 9.00 -32.51 -21.51
CA ARG A 48 7.60 -32.28 -21.87
C ARG A 48 6.71 -33.23 -21.06
N VAL A 49 5.67 -32.68 -20.42
CA VAL A 49 4.46 -33.45 -20.11
C VAL A 49 3.40 -32.92 -21.06
N ASP A 50 3.05 -33.72 -22.05
CA ASP A 50 2.10 -33.39 -23.10
C ASP A 50 0.68 -33.69 -22.61
N VAL A 51 0.00 -32.65 -22.10
CA VAL A 51 -1.35 -32.76 -21.52
C VAL A 51 -2.43 -33.00 -22.60
N PHE A 52 -2.07 -32.98 -23.89
CA PHE A 52 -3.04 -33.12 -24.99
C PHE A 52 -3.26 -34.55 -25.49
N SER A 53 -2.58 -35.56 -24.93
CA SER A 53 -2.84 -36.96 -25.26
C SER A 53 -4.13 -37.52 -24.63
N SER A 54 -4.67 -36.88 -23.58
CA SER A 54 -5.86 -37.35 -22.86
C SER A 54 -7.20 -36.84 -23.42
N LEU A 55 -7.17 -35.99 -24.46
CA LEU A 55 -8.38 -35.35 -25.02
C LEU A 55 -8.91 -36.02 -26.29
N LYS A 56 -8.36 -37.16 -26.69
CA LYS A 56 -8.82 -37.91 -27.88
C LYS A 56 -8.75 -39.41 -27.62
N THR A 57 -9.88 -40.10 -27.45
CA THR A 57 -10.20 -41.38 -28.13
C THR A 57 -11.55 -42.00 -27.74
N SER A 58 -12.24 -42.46 -28.79
CA SER A 58 -13.15 -43.62 -28.92
C SER A 58 -14.65 -43.50 -28.56
N SER A 59 -15.44 -43.37 -29.64
CA SER A 59 -16.77 -43.96 -29.82
C SER A 59 -16.65 -45.31 -30.55
N ASN A 60 -17.15 -46.41 -29.96
CA ASN A 60 -17.82 -47.59 -30.58
C ASN A 60 -17.56 -48.91 -29.82
N GLY A 61 -18.66 -49.63 -29.51
CA GLY A 61 -18.89 -51.07 -29.22
C GLY A 61 -17.89 -51.87 -28.37
N ASP A 62 -18.24 -52.84 -27.51
CA ASP A 62 -19.36 -53.79 -27.57
C ASP A 62 -19.51 -54.55 -26.21
N VAL A 63 -20.60 -55.30 -26.07
CA VAL A 63 -21.20 -55.93 -24.88
C VAL A 63 -20.40 -57.07 -24.19
N SER A 64 -20.40 -57.14 -22.84
CA SER A 64 -20.71 -58.37 -22.05
C SER A 64 -20.71 -58.18 -20.51
N LYS A 65 -21.55 -58.97 -19.84
CA LYS A 65 -22.05 -58.89 -18.45
C LYS A 65 -21.07 -59.43 -17.38
N HIS A 66 -21.12 -58.89 -16.15
CA HIS A 66 -21.54 -59.60 -14.93
C HIS A 66 -21.64 -58.69 -13.68
N GLU A 67 -22.71 -58.95 -12.91
CA GLU A 67 -23.22 -58.38 -11.64
C GLU A 67 -22.31 -58.55 -10.39
N TYR A 68 -22.47 -57.99 -9.17
CA TYR A 68 -23.56 -57.34 -8.41
C TYR A 68 -23.00 -56.46 -7.24
N ALA A 69 -23.76 -55.41 -6.88
CA ALA A 69 -24.02 -54.79 -5.55
C ALA A 69 -22.92 -54.11 -4.68
N SER A 70 -22.99 -52.77 -4.54
CA SER A 70 -23.55 -52.08 -3.34
C SER A 70 -23.37 -50.54 -3.40
N THR A 71 -24.50 -49.82 -3.41
CA THR A 71 -24.73 -48.42 -2.94
C THR A 71 -23.71 -47.32 -3.29
N SER A 72 -23.98 -46.57 -4.36
CA SER A 72 -23.37 -45.25 -4.62
C SER A 72 -24.43 -44.24 -5.11
N CYS A 73 -24.43 -43.05 -4.50
CA CYS A 73 -25.13 -41.88 -5.02
C CYS A 73 -24.46 -41.47 -6.34
N THR A 74 -25.22 -41.49 -7.44
CA THR A 74 -24.76 -41.13 -8.78
C THR A 74 -24.58 -39.62 -8.93
N LEU A 75 -23.34 -39.14 -8.79
CA LEU A 75 -22.85 -37.96 -9.50
C LEU A 75 -22.10 -38.49 -10.72
N THR A 76 -22.62 -38.20 -11.91
CA THR A 76 -21.94 -38.49 -13.18
C THR A 76 -20.69 -37.62 -13.28
N ASP A 77 -19.51 -38.21 -13.04
CA ASP A 77 -18.18 -37.63 -13.32
C ASP A 77 -17.91 -37.68 -14.83
N GLU A 78 -18.63 -36.88 -15.63
CA GLU A 78 -18.13 -36.50 -16.96
C GLU A 78 -17.24 -35.25 -16.81
N PRO A 79 -16.03 -35.20 -17.40
CA PRO A 79 -15.19 -34.02 -17.39
C PRO A 79 -15.92 -32.88 -18.13
N ILE A 80 -16.38 -31.88 -17.38
CA ILE A 80 -17.03 -30.69 -17.93
C ILE A 80 -16.03 -30.03 -18.89
N HIS A 81 -16.37 -29.98 -20.18
CA HIS A 81 -15.61 -29.22 -21.16
C HIS A 81 -15.80 -27.72 -20.84
N LEU A 82 -14.88 -27.14 -20.08
CA LEU A 82 -14.93 -25.74 -19.64
C LEU A 82 -14.80 -24.81 -20.86
N SER A 83 -15.90 -24.19 -21.27
CA SER A 83 -15.91 -23.16 -22.31
C SER A 83 -15.33 -21.84 -21.79
N GLU A 84 -14.87 -20.98 -22.71
CA GLU A 84 -14.41 -19.62 -22.38
C GLU A 84 -15.48 -18.83 -21.59
N GLU A 85 -16.77 -18.97 -21.96
CA GLU A 85 -17.87 -18.29 -21.29
C GLU A 85 -18.06 -18.77 -19.84
N LEU A 86 -17.98 -20.09 -19.61
CA LEU A 86 -18.07 -20.67 -18.26
C LEU A 86 -16.92 -20.20 -17.37
N LEU A 87 -15.70 -20.14 -17.92
CA LEU A 87 -14.53 -19.73 -17.16
C LEU A 87 -14.52 -18.22 -16.86
N ASN A 88 -14.99 -17.38 -17.79
CA ASN A 88 -15.22 -15.95 -17.53
C ASN A 88 -16.28 -15.72 -16.43
N LYS A 89 -17.36 -16.51 -16.43
CA LYS A 89 -18.35 -16.49 -15.35
C LYS A 89 -17.73 -16.92 -14.02
N PHE A 90 -16.92 -17.98 -14.02
CA PHE A 90 -16.19 -18.41 -12.83
C PHE A 90 -15.27 -17.31 -12.29
N CYS A 91 -14.45 -16.66 -13.14
CA CYS A 91 -13.60 -15.53 -12.73
C CYS A 91 -14.38 -14.43 -12.02
N LYS A 92 -15.59 -14.12 -12.51
CA LYS A 92 -16.49 -13.17 -11.88
C LYS A 92 -16.93 -13.64 -10.49
N ASP A 93 -17.37 -14.89 -10.36
CA ASP A 93 -17.82 -15.46 -9.10
C ASP A 93 -16.68 -15.50 -8.05
N VAL A 94 -15.46 -15.86 -8.48
CA VAL A 94 -14.24 -15.76 -7.65
C VAL A 94 -13.99 -14.33 -7.19
N SER A 95 -14.15 -13.36 -8.09
CA SER A 95 -13.92 -11.94 -7.79
C SER A 95 -14.94 -11.39 -6.79
N VAL A 96 -16.22 -11.76 -6.92
CA VAL A 96 -17.26 -11.44 -5.94
C VAL A 96 -16.88 -12.02 -4.58
N SER A 97 -16.54 -13.31 -4.53
CA SER A 97 -16.13 -14.00 -3.30
C SER A 97 -14.91 -13.35 -2.63
N PHE A 98 -13.94 -12.87 -3.42
CA PHE A 98 -12.79 -12.10 -2.92
C PHE A 98 -13.24 -10.82 -2.18
N PHE A 99 -14.14 -10.03 -2.78
CA PHE A 99 -14.61 -8.78 -2.17
C PHE A 99 -15.57 -9.02 -1.01
N GLU A 100 -16.32 -10.12 -0.99
CA GLU A 100 -17.12 -10.53 0.16
C GLU A 100 -16.24 -10.92 1.35
N GLN A 101 -15.14 -11.65 1.11
CA GLN A 101 -14.23 -12.08 2.17
C GLN A 101 -13.32 -10.97 2.70
N TYR A 102 -12.66 -10.22 1.82
CA TYR A 102 -11.66 -9.22 2.22
C TYR A 102 -12.20 -7.78 2.21
N GLY A 103 -13.15 -7.46 1.32
CA GLY A 103 -13.59 -6.08 1.11
C GLY A 103 -12.48 -5.15 0.59
N LEU A 104 -12.75 -3.84 0.60
CA LEU A 104 -11.87 -2.84 -0.04
C LEU A 104 -10.83 -2.20 0.88
N ILE A 105 -10.92 -2.39 2.19
CA ILE A 105 -10.04 -1.71 3.16
C ILE A 105 -9.45 -2.66 4.21
N ASN A 106 -9.42 -3.97 3.90
CA ASN A 106 -8.92 -5.01 4.80
C ASN A 106 -7.55 -4.67 5.39
N HIS A 107 -6.66 -4.13 4.56
CA HIS A 107 -5.29 -3.79 4.95
C HIS A 107 -5.24 -2.77 6.10
N GLN A 108 -6.20 -1.86 6.22
CA GLN A 108 -6.28 -0.91 7.34
C GLN A 108 -6.75 -1.62 8.61
N ILE A 109 -7.83 -2.39 8.52
CA ILE A 109 -8.49 -3.00 9.68
C ILE A 109 -7.65 -4.16 10.23
N GLU A 110 -7.17 -5.06 9.37
CA GLU A 110 -6.46 -6.25 9.82
C GLU A 110 -5.06 -5.93 10.34
N SER A 111 -4.36 -4.94 9.74
CA SER A 111 -3.08 -4.48 10.30
C SER A 111 -3.25 -3.88 11.70
N TYR A 112 -4.34 -3.15 11.94
CA TYR A 112 -4.67 -2.63 13.27
C TYR A 112 -5.07 -3.75 14.25
N ASN A 113 -5.90 -4.70 13.83
CA ASN A 113 -6.28 -5.86 14.65
C ASN A 113 -5.05 -6.68 15.04
N GLN A 114 -4.12 -6.89 14.11
CA GLN A 114 -2.87 -7.59 14.38
C GLN A 114 -1.98 -6.81 15.35
N PHE A 115 -1.84 -5.50 15.15
CA PHE A 115 -1.11 -4.64 16.09
C PHE A 115 -1.65 -4.78 17.51
N MET A 116 -2.97 -4.81 17.68
CA MET A 116 -3.63 -4.97 18.99
C MET A 116 -3.39 -6.34 19.64
N ARG A 117 -3.07 -7.39 18.88
CA ARG A 117 -2.78 -8.74 19.43
C ARG A 117 -1.33 -8.91 19.92
N VAL A 118 -0.38 -8.11 19.41
CA VAL A 118 1.07 -8.35 19.56
C VAL A 118 1.75 -7.32 20.48
N ILE A 119 1.00 -6.44 21.15
CA ILE A 119 1.59 -5.41 22.03
C ILE A 119 2.36 -6.08 23.18
N LYS A 120 3.69 -6.06 23.08
CA LYS A 120 4.62 -6.46 24.13
C LYS A 120 5.32 -5.21 24.64
N VAL A 121 5.34 -5.04 25.96
CA VAL A 121 6.09 -3.95 26.61
C VAL A 121 7.33 -4.59 27.22
N GLU A 122 8.49 -4.36 26.61
CA GLU A 122 9.78 -4.79 27.17
C GLU A 122 10.41 -3.61 27.94
N PRO A 123 10.85 -3.82 29.19
CA PRO A 123 11.53 -2.77 29.93
C PRO A 123 12.92 -2.50 29.31
N ASP A 124 13.19 -1.25 28.93
CA ASP A 124 14.48 -0.81 28.35
C ASP A 124 15.60 -0.73 29.42
N TYR A 125 15.26 -0.94 30.70
CA TYR A 125 16.16 -0.84 31.84
C TYR A 125 16.13 -2.10 32.71
N ASP A 126 17.27 -2.80 32.75
CA ASP A 126 17.50 -3.96 33.63
C ASP A 126 18.48 -3.56 34.77
N PRO A 127 17.99 -3.38 36.01
CA PRO A 127 18.81 -2.95 37.14
C PRO A 127 19.79 -4.02 37.65
N SER A 128 19.71 -5.28 37.18
CA SER A 128 20.60 -6.37 37.62
C SER A 128 22.06 -6.21 37.18
N LYS A 129 22.35 -5.27 36.27
CA LYS A 129 23.66 -5.10 35.63
C LYS A 129 24.60 -4.07 36.29
N LYS A 130 24.26 -3.53 37.47
CA LYS A 130 25.14 -2.63 38.23
C LYS A 130 25.64 -3.27 39.53
N GLY A 131 26.94 -3.55 39.53
CA GLY A 131 27.90 -3.78 40.64
C GLY A 131 27.44 -4.10 42.07
N GLN A 132 28.19 -5.01 42.70
CA GLN A 132 28.01 -5.53 44.07
C GLN A 132 27.97 -4.45 45.16
N GLY A 133 26.91 -4.48 45.96
CA GLY A 133 26.76 -3.81 47.25
C GLY A 133 25.45 -4.23 47.91
N GLU A 134 25.40 -4.31 49.25
CA GLU A 134 24.21 -4.71 50.02
C GLU A 134 23.07 -3.69 49.89
N TRP A 135 22.18 -3.85 48.91
CA TRP A 135 20.99 -3.01 48.75
C TRP A 135 19.77 -3.84 48.34
N LYS A 136 18.56 -3.37 48.72
CA LYS A 136 17.27 -3.94 48.29
C LYS A 136 17.11 -3.68 46.79
N HIS A 137 16.98 -4.73 45.98
CA HIS A 137 16.73 -4.61 44.54
C HIS A 137 15.26 -4.83 44.23
N ALA A 138 14.69 -4.01 43.33
CA ALA A 138 13.35 -4.17 42.80
C ALA A 138 13.45 -4.52 41.31
N ASN A 139 12.89 -5.66 40.92
CA ASN A 139 12.70 -6.02 39.51
C ASN A 139 11.27 -5.71 39.09
N PHE A 140 11.13 -4.97 38.00
CA PHE A 140 9.85 -4.66 37.38
C PHE A 140 9.74 -5.47 36.10
N SER A 141 8.71 -6.31 36.03
CA SER A 141 8.39 -7.03 34.79
C SER A 141 6.97 -6.69 34.34
N PHE A 142 6.86 -6.22 33.11
CA PHE A 142 5.59 -6.04 32.40
C PHE A 142 5.33 -7.33 31.62
N TRP A 143 4.14 -7.91 31.74
CA TRP A 143 3.91 -9.21 31.08
C TRP A 143 2.57 -9.34 30.36
N LYS A 144 1.57 -8.48 30.67
CA LYS A 144 0.27 -8.50 30.00
C LYS A 144 -0.31 -7.10 29.81
N VAL A 145 -0.67 -6.77 28.57
CA VAL A 145 -1.42 -5.55 28.23
C VAL A 145 -2.92 -5.90 28.16
N MET A 146 -3.75 -5.16 28.88
CA MET A 146 -5.20 -5.25 28.88
C MET A 146 -5.78 -4.07 28.10
N LEU A 147 -6.77 -4.33 27.24
CA LEU A 147 -7.44 -3.31 26.43
C LEU A 147 -8.96 -3.42 26.62
N ASP A 148 -9.57 -2.34 27.11
CA ASP A 148 -11.02 -2.27 27.27
C ASP A 148 -11.68 -1.85 25.95
N LYS A 149 -12.96 -2.20 25.75
CA LYS A 149 -13.75 -1.56 24.68
C LYS A 149 -13.95 -0.06 24.99
N PRO A 150 -14.11 0.81 23.98
CA PRO A 150 -14.25 2.25 24.19
C PRO A 150 -15.42 2.61 25.12
N MET A 151 -15.11 3.20 26.26
CA MET A 151 -16.08 3.60 27.27
C MET A 151 -15.81 5.04 27.72
N PHE A 152 -16.88 5.72 28.09
CA PHE A 152 -16.90 7.10 28.57
C PHE A 152 -17.31 7.15 30.03
N TRP A 153 -16.54 7.86 30.86
CA TRP A 153 -16.86 8.04 32.28
C TRP A 153 -17.79 9.24 32.45
N THR A 154 -18.90 9.06 33.15
CA THR A 154 -19.93 10.11 33.29
C THR A 154 -19.75 11.01 34.51
N GLY A 155 -18.76 10.74 35.37
CA GLY A 155 -18.57 11.49 36.60
C GLY A 155 -19.38 10.95 37.79
N GLU A 156 -18.94 11.28 39.01
CA GLU A 156 -19.60 10.85 40.25
C GLU A 156 -20.97 11.52 40.48
N LYS A 157 -21.20 12.72 39.91
CA LYS A 157 -22.42 13.52 40.14
C LYS A 157 -23.71 12.89 39.60
N PHE A 158 -23.64 11.97 38.63
CA PHE A 158 -24.82 11.33 38.01
C PHE A 158 -25.24 10.01 38.69
N THR A 159 -24.60 9.64 39.81
CA THR A 159 -24.80 8.37 40.51
C THR A 159 -25.90 8.38 41.58
N LYS A 160 -26.50 9.54 41.89
CA LYS A 160 -27.50 9.66 42.96
C LYS A 160 -28.93 9.24 42.58
N ASP A 161 -29.24 9.15 41.29
CA ASP A 161 -30.55 8.68 40.81
C ASP A 161 -30.40 7.33 40.09
N ASP A 162 -30.93 6.28 40.73
CA ASP A 162 -31.25 4.93 40.25
C ASP A 162 -30.33 4.28 39.18
N ASN A 163 -29.47 3.35 39.62
CA ASN A 163 -28.89 2.25 38.82
C ASN A 163 -28.18 2.59 37.49
N LYS A 164 -27.65 3.81 37.29
CA LYS A 164 -26.88 4.14 36.08
C LYS A 164 -25.40 3.78 36.24
N GLU A 165 -24.88 2.95 35.32
CA GLU A 165 -23.46 2.54 35.25
C GLU A 165 -22.53 3.77 35.18
N GLN A 166 -21.44 3.75 35.96
CA GLN A 166 -20.42 4.83 36.00
C GLN A 166 -19.69 5.06 34.66
N TYR A 167 -19.79 4.10 33.74
CA TYR A 167 -19.19 4.16 32.44
C TYR A 167 -20.21 3.77 31.36
N LEU A 168 -20.36 4.62 30.35
CA LEU A 168 -21.24 4.38 29.21
C LEU A 168 -20.48 3.90 27.97
N LYS A 169 -21.17 3.14 27.13
CA LYS A 169 -20.66 2.74 25.80
C LYS A 169 -20.42 3.98 24.93
N LEU A 170 -19.15 4.25 24.61
CA LEU A 170 -18.80 5.29 23.66
C LEU A 170 -18.93 4.70 22.26
N LEU A 171 -19.79 5.26 21.41
CA LEU A 171 -19.88 4.88 19.99
C LEU A 171 -19.14 5.92 19.12
N PRO A 172 -18.65 5.56 17.92
CA PRO A 172 -17.99 6.52 17.04
C PRO A 172 -18.85 7.76 16.74
N LYS A 173 -20.17 7.60 16.59
CA LYS A 173 -21.09 8.75 16.40
C LYS A 173 -21.10 9.73 17.58
N HIS A 174 -20.97 9.24 18.82
CA HIS A 174 -20.91 10.09 20.01
C HIS A 174 -19.62 10.92 19.97
N ALA A 175 -18.48 10.27 19.70
CA ALA A 175 -17.18 10.94 19.59
C ALA A 175 -17.16 12.01 18.49
N ARG A 176 -17.82 11.78 17.34
CA ARG A 176 -17.96 12.79 16.27
C ARG A 176 -18.77 14.00 16.73
N LEU A 177 -19.95 13.77 17.31
CA LEU A 177 -20.87 14.84 17.69
C LEU A 177 -20.35 15.66 18.88
N GLN A 178 -19.75 15.01 19.87
CA GLN A 178 -19.26 15.63 21.11
C GLN A 178 -17.81 16.09 21.02
N ASN A 179 -17.17 15.97 19.85
CA ASN A 179 -15.78 16.33 19.62
C ASN A 179 -14.77 15.60 20.53
N MET A 180 -15.07 14.37 20.90
CA MET A 180 -14.22 13.53 21.75
C MET A 180 -13.29 12.65 20.89
N THR A 181 -12.31 12.03 21.54
CA THR A 181 -11.46 11.01 20.93
C THR A 181 -11.99 9.61 21.21
N TYR A 182 -12.36 8.89 20.17
CA TYR A 182 -12.80 7.49 20.26
C TYR A 182 -11.61 6.59 20.61
N SER A 183 -11.47 6.28 21.90
CA SER A 183 -10.30 5.59 22.45
C SER A 183 -10.66 4.57 23.51
N ALA A 184 -9.85 3.52 23.60
CA ALA A 184 -9.91 2.46 24.60
C ALA A 184 -8.93 2.73 25.74
N ARG A 185 -9.26 2.30 26.95
CA ARG A 185 -8.33 2.32 28.09
C ARG A 185 -7.33 1.18 27.93
N MET A 186 -6.05 1.47 28.19
CA MET A 186 -4.96 0.51 28.12
C MET A 186 -4.33 0.34 29.51
N GLY A 187 -4.42 -0.88 30.04
CA GLY A 187 -3.80 -1.31 31.29
C GLY A 187 -2.60 -2.22 31.04
N VAL A 188 -1.61 -2.22 31.92
CA VAL A 188 -0.51 -3.20 31.91
C VAL A 188 -0.36 -3.80 33.30
N CYS A 189 -0.29 -5.12 33.36
CA CYS A 189 0.04 -5.85 34.58
C CYS A 189 1.55 -5.75 34.85
N VAL A 190 1.89 -5.14 35.98
CA VAL A 190 3.25 -4.99 36.47
C VAL A 190 3.45 -5.94 37.64
N LYS A 191 4.47 -6.78 37.53
CA LYS A 191 4.94 -7.60 38.63
C LYS A 191 6.20 -6.96 39.24
N LEU A 192 6.09 -6.61 40.51
CA LEU A 192 7.17 -6.06 41.33
C LEU A 192 7.72 -7.18 42.21
N GLU A 193 8.99 -7.52 42.02
CA GLU A 193 9.72 -8.45 42.90
C GLU A 193 10.83 -7.69 43.64
N ILE A 194 10.70 -7.57 44.96
CA ILE A 194 11.74 -6.99 45.82
C ILE A 194 12.55 -8.13 46.43
N PHE A 195 13.86 -8.13 46.21
CA PHE A 195 14.78 -9.14 46.75
C PHE A 195 16.02 -8.52 47.39
N VAL A 196 16.62 -9.28 48.31
CA VAL A 196 17.87 -8.97 48.99
C VAL A 196 18.83 -10.14 48.80
N TYR A 197 20.10 -9.83 48.59
CA TYR A 197 21.18 -10.82 48.60
C TYR A 197 21.72 -10.91 50.02
N ILE A 198 21.70 -12.10 50.61
CA ILE A 198 22.28 -12.35 51.93
C ILE A 198 23.53 -13.19 51.71
N GLU A 199 24.67 -12.71 52.20
CA GLU A 199 25.93 -13.45 52.17
C GLU A 199 25.98 -14.40 53.38
N THR A 200 25.80 -15.70 53.14
CA THR A 200 25.92 -16.72 54.19
C THR A 200 27.31 -17.35 54.13
N ARG A 201 28.11 -17.16 55.18
CA ARG A 201 29.41 -17.85 55.33
C ARG A 201 29.20 -19.26 55.87
N THR A 202 29.23 -20.26 55.00
CA THR A 202 29.38 -21.66 55.43
C THR A 202 30.84 -21.95 55.74
N LYS A 203 31.16 -22.19 57.03
CA LYS A 203 32.47 -22.71 57.43
C LYS A 203 32.55 -24.20 57.08
N THR A 204 33.26 -24.55 56.02
CA THR A 204 33.77 -25.92 55.85
C THR A 204 35.22 -26.01 56.32
N ASP A 205 35.57 -27.17 56.84
CA ASP A 205 36.74 -27.43 57.67
C ASP A 205 38.08 -26.99 57.04
N LYS A 206 38.91 -26.31 57.83
CA LYS A 206 40.07 -25.49 57.44
C LYS A 206 41.29 -26.25 56.87
N PHE A 207 41.15 -27.50 56.43
CA PHE A 207 42.30 -28.34 56.08
C PHE A 207 42.47 -28.77 54.63
N LYS A 208 41.59 -28.41 53.67
CA LYS A 208 41.76 -28.87 52.26
C LYS A 208 41.58 -27.86 51.11
N SER A 209 41.14 -26.63 51.33
CA SER A 209 41.07 -25.63 50.24
C SER A 209 41.24 -24.23 50.82
N GLY A 210 42.38 -23.58 50.57
CA GLY A 210 42.66 -22.22 51.05
C GLY A 210 41.83 -21.11 50.36
N LYS A 211 40.51 -21.29 50.22
CA LYS A 211 39.55 -20.27 49.80
C LYS A 211 38.27 -20.41 50.63
N ASP A 212 37.88 -19.34 51.30
CA ASP A 212 36.51 -19.19 51.82
C ASP A 212 35.58 -19.09 50.60
N GLU A 213 34.67 -20.05 50.40
CA GLU A 213 33.58 -19.92 49.43
C GLU A 213 32.43 -19.15 50.09
N THR A 214 32.18 -17.93 49.60
CA THR A 214 31.00 -17.14 49.95
C THR A 214 29.84 -17.56 49.05
N ASP A 215 28.80 -18.18 49.63
CA ASP A 215 27.57 -18.49 48.90
C ASP A 215 26.57 -17.33 49.08
N VAL A 216 26.22 -16.67 47.98
CA VAL A 216 25.33 -15.51 47.95
C VAL A 216 23.91 -15.99 47.63
N GLN A 217 23.04 -16.07 48.64
CA GLN A 217 21.66 -16.52 48.42
C GLN A 217 20.71 -15.34 48.14
N LYS A 218 19.88 -15.49 47.10
CA LYS A 218 18.83 -14.52 46.72
C LYS A 218 17.55 -14.80 47.52
N GLN A 219 17.17 -13.90 48.42
CA GLN A 219 15.90 -13.99 49.17
C GLN A 219 14.89 -12.95 48.65
N VAL A 220 13.71 -13.41 48.21
CA VAL A 220 12.61 -12.53 47.77
C VAL A 220 11.79 -12.08 48.98
N ILE A 221 11.73 -10.79 49.24
CA ILE A 221 11.05 -10.18 50.41
C ILE A 221 9.58 -9.91 50.12
N ARG A 222 9.25 -9.47 48.90
CA ARG A 222 7.88 -9.11 48.52
C ARG A 222 7.63 -9.31 47.04
N LYS A 223 6.50 -9.92 46.71
CA LYS A 223 5.93 -9.98 45.36
C LYS A 223 4.61 -9.21 45.37
N ASP A 224 4.47 -8.25 44.47
CA ASP A 224 3.24 -7.47 44.29
C ASP A 224 2.88 -7.52 42.79
N GLU A 225 1.64 -7.81 42.47
CA GLU A 225 1.12 -7.82 41.11
C GLU A 225 -0.01 -6.80 41.04
N ARG A 226 0.16 -5.78 40.21
CA ARG A 226 -0.82 -4.71 40.06
C ARG A 226 -1.03 -4.35 38.61
N GLU A 227 -2.26 -4.02 38.28
CA GLU A 227 -2.61 -3.45 37.00
C GLU A 227 -2.46 -1.92 37.07
N PHE A 228 -1.72 -1.35 36.12
CA PHE A 228 -1.55 0.09 35.97
C PHE A 228 -2.14 0.55 34.65
N VAL A 229 -2.94 1.63 34.69
CA VAL A 229 -3.39 2.30 33.48
C VAL A 229 -2.24 3.11 32.92
N ILE A 230 -1.78 2.76 31.73
CA ILE A 230 -0.68 3.45 31.06
C ILE A 230 -1.16 4.54 30.09
N GLY A 231 -2.44 4.54 29.74
CA GLY A 231 -3.04 5.58 28.90
C GLY A 231 -4.28 5.11 28.15
N ARG A 232 -4.68 5.89 27.14
CA ARG A 232 -5.74 5.52 26.19
C ARG A 232 -5.18 5.42 24.78
N ILE A 233 -5.67 4.44 24.03
CA ILE A 233 -5.29 4.22 22.63
C ILE A 233 -6.46 4.52 21.70
N PRO A 234 -6.29 5.33 20.64
CA PRO A 234 -7.34 5.55 19.65
C PRO A 234 -7.81 4.22 19.02
N VAL A 235 -9.12 4.04 18.92
CA VAL A 235 -9.71 2.82 18.36
C VAL A 235 -10.12 3.04 16.90
N MET A 236 -9.70 2.12 16.04
CA MET A 236 -10.10 2.16 14.64
C MET A 236 -11.56 1.73 14.48
N VAL A 237 -12.33 2.51 13.74
CA VAL A 237 -13.75 2.23 13.46
C VAL A 237 -13.88 0.91 12.67
N LYS A 238 -14.75 0.00 13.15
CA LYS A 238 -14.93 -1.39 12.65
C LYS A 238 -13.75 -2.35 12.83
N SER A 239 -12.79 -2.03 13.68
CA SER A 239 -11.85 -3.03 14.22
C SER A 239 -12.53 -3.96 15.23
N ASN A 240 -11.88 -5.06 15.61
CA ASN A 240 -12.43 -6.05 16.55
C ASN A 240 -12.77 -5.47 17.93
N ILE A 241 -12.08 -4.40 18.35
CA ILE A 241 -12.32 -3.72 19.63
C ILE A 241 -13.46 -2.69 19.51
N CYS A 242 -13.85 -2.30 18.29
CA CYS A 242 -14.90 -1.32 18.04
C CYS A 242 -16.28 -1.91 18.31
N TRP A 243 -17.15 -1.15 18.98
CA TRP A 243 -18.55 -1.53 19.18
C TRP A 243 -19.35 -1.75 17.89
N LEU A 244 -18.95 -1.12 16.77
CA LEU A 244 -19.62 -1.28 15.48
C LEU A 244 -19.32 -2.60 14.76
N ASN A 245 -18.38 -3.41 15.26
CA ASN A 245 -18.05 -4.70 14.64
C ASN A 245 -19.16 -5.74 14.84
N ASP A 246 -19.77 -5.75 16.03
CA ASP A 246 -20.70 -6.80 16.45
C ASP A 246 -22.18 -6.38 16.31
N LEU A 247 -22.47 -5.19 15.78
CA LEU A 247 -23.84 -4.66 15.67
C LEU A 247 -24.50 -5.03 14.34
N GLU A 248 -25.69 -5.62 14.40
CA GLU A 248 -26.53 -5.90 13.22
C GLU A 248 -26.94 -4.62 12.49
N LYS A 249 -27.23 -3.54 13.24
CA LYS A 249 -27.61 -2.23 12.68
C LYS A 249 -26.41 -1.28 12.66
N LYS A 250 -25.90 -1.02 11.45
CA LYS A 250 -24.77 -0.13 11.19
C LYS A 250 -25.20 1.35 11.32
N ASP A 251 -24.27 2.22 11.75
CA ASP A 251 -24.48 3.68 11.78
C ASP A 251 -24.75 4.25 10.36
N CYS A 252 -24.12 3.65 9.36
CA CYS A 252 -24.28 3.99 7.94
C CYS A 252 -23.86 2.77 7.11
N ASP A 253 -24.69 2.42 6.12
CA ASP A 253 -24.42 1.28 5.23
C ASP A 253 -23.18 1.49 4.34
N PHE A 254 -22.77 2.75 4.14
CA PHE A 254 -21.63 3.13 3.30
C PHE A 254 -20.33 3.32 4.07
N ASP A 255 -20.37 3.32 5.40
CA ASP A 255 -19.19 3.56 6.22
C ASP A 255 -18.34 2.28 6.28
N LEU A 256 -17.24 2.22 5.53
CA LEU A 256 -16.41 1.01 5.49
C LEU A 256 -15.61 0.78 6.78
N GLY A 257 -15.38 1.83 7.59
CA GLY A 257 -14.46 1.80 8.73
C GLY A 257 -13.02 2.08 8.30
N GLY A 258 -12.03 1.64 9.08
CA GLY A 258 -10.61 1.78 8.72
C GLY A 258 -9.99 3.15 9.01
N TYR A 259 -10.61 3.94 9.90
CA TYR A 259 -10.15 5.26 10.29
C TYR A 259 -10.39 5.50 11.79
N PHE A 260 -9.90 6.62 12.31
CA PHE A 260 -9.97 7.01 13.72
C PHE A 260 -10.78 8.29 13.88
N VAL A 261 -11.49 8.42 15.01
CA VAL A 261 -12.16 9.67 15.40
C VAL A 261 -11.37 10.29 16.54
N VAL A 262 -10.68 11.39 16.27
CA VAL A 262 -9.82 12.10 17.24
C VAL A 262 -10.28 13.54 17.35
N LYS A 263 -10.71 13.94 18.54
CA LYS A 263 -11.34 15.24 18.82
C LYS A 263 -12.47 15.58 17.83
N GLY A 264 -13.34 14.60 17.56
CA GLY A 264 -14.43 14.68 16.57
C GLY A 264 -14.02 14.62 15.10
N ALA A 265 -12.73 14.80 14.77
CA ALA A 265 -12.24 14.76 13.40
C ALA A 265 -11.89 13.32 12.98
N GLU A 266 -12.28 12.98 11.75
CA GLU A 266 -11.96 11.67 11.17
C GLU A 266 -10.61 11.66 10.47
N ARG A 267 -9.79 10.67 10.81
CA ARG A 267 -8.38 10.60 10.43
C ARG A 267 -8.00 9.20 10.01
N ALA A 268 -7.28 9.07 8.91
CA ALA A 268 -6.83 7.79 8.38
C ALA A 268 -5.31 7.75 8.24
N PHE A 269 -4.73 6.56 8.43
CA PHE A 269 -3.35 6.29 8.07
C PHE A 269 -3.22 6.19 6.56
N ILE A 270 -2.23 6.89 6.01
CA ILE A 270 -1.77 6.71 4.63
C ILE A 270 -0.63 5.70 4.68
N ALA A 271 -0.72 4.62 3.91
CA ALA A 271 0.33 3.62 3.84
C ALA A 271 1.64 4.26 3.35
N GLN A 272 2.76 3.97 4.02
CA GLN A 272 4.07 4.52 3.67
C GLN A 272 4.89 3.45 2.95
N GLU A 273 5.30 3.73 1.71
CA GLU A 273 6.23 2.89 0.97
C GLU A 273 7.62 3.05 1.59
N GLN A 274 8.20 1.95 2.07
CA GLN A 274 9.53 1.91 2.67
C GLN A 274 10.40 0.85 2.01
N ILE A 275 11.71 1.07 2.10
CA ILE A 275 12.73 0.12 1.65
C ILE A 275 12.74 -1.08 2.61
N CYS A 276 12.73 -2.31 2.09
CA CYS A 276 12.82 -3.52 2.91
C CYS A 276 14.16 -3.57 3.67
N LEU A 277 14.11 -3.73 5.00
CA LEU A 277 15.30 -3.59 5.85
C LEU A 277 16.14 -4.86 5.90
N ASN A 278 15.52 -6.04 5.97
CA ASN A 278 16.25 -7.31 6.13
C ASN A 278 16.92 -7.82 4.84
N ARG A 279 17.07 -6.97 3.82
CA ARG A 279 17.73 -7.30 2.55
C ARG A 279 19.18 -6.82 2.59
N LEU A 280 20.07 -7.55 1.91
CA LEU A 280 21.39 -7.03 1.57
C LEU A 280 21.25 -5.95 0.50
N TRP A 281 21.68 -4.74 0.84
CA TRP A 281 21.70 -3.61 -0.07
C TRP A 281 23.10 -3.44 -0.60
N VAL A 282 23.28 -3.50 -1.92
CA VAL A 282 24.54 -3.14 -2.55
C VAL A 282 24.38 -1.75 -3.16
N GLU A 283 25.13 -0.78 -2.65
CA GLU A 283 25.07 0.62 -3.02
C GLU A 283 26.44 1.14 -3.48
N SER A 284 26.46 2.02 -4.49
CA SER A 284 27.66 2.75 -4.90
C SER A 284 27.76 4.06 -4.09
N ILE A 285 28.85 4.24 -3.34
CA ILE A 285 29.20 5.48 -2.66
C ILE A 285 30.21 6.23 -3.54
N ALA A 286 30.08 7.54 -3.81
CA ALA A 286 31.25 8.29 -4.33
C ALA A 286 32.21 8.63 -3.16
N LEU A 287 33.13 9.59 -3.28
CA LEU A 287 33.90 10.13 -2.14
C LEU A 287 33.57 11.61 -1.92
N GLN A 288 32.53 11.96 -1.16
CA GLN A 288 32.45 13.30 -0.56
C GLN A 288 32.92 13.21 0.89
N ASN A 289 33.98 13.97 1.14
CA ASN A 289 34.14 14.87 2.28
C ASN A 289 35.61 14.99 2.64
N THR A 290 36.38 15.67 1.81
CA THR A 290 37.46 16.50 2.34
C THR A 290 37.42 17.86 1.66
N LYS A 291 37.14 18.90 2.45
CA LYS A 291 37.17 20.32 2.02
C LYS A 291 38.47 20.70 1.29
N LYS A 292 39.53 19.91 1.45
CA LYS A 292 40.88 20.12 0.90
C LYS A 292 41.02 19.79 -0.59
N LYS A 293 40.29 18.82 -1.15
CA LYS A 293 40.45 18.41 -2.57
C LYS A 293 39.59 19.19 -3.58
N LYS A 294 38.62 19.98 -3.10
CA LYS A 294 37.76 20.82 -3.96
C LYS A 294 38.52 21.94 -4.68
N ARG A 295 39.69 22.35 -4.17
CA ARG A 295 40.58 23.32 -4.83
C ARG A 295 41.42 22.74 -5.97
N LEU A 296 41.47 21.41 -6.12
CA LEU A 296 42.40 20.75 -7.06
C LEU A 296 41.71 19.99 -8.21
N GLY A 297 40.37 20.03 -8.33
CA GLY A 297 39.66 19.44 -9.47
C GLY A 297 39.72 17.92 -9.62
N VAL A 298 40.21 17.18 -8.61
CA VAL A 298 40.35 15.70 -8.70
C VAL A 298 39.10 15.01 -8.15
N TYR A 299 38.24 14.50 -9.04
CA TYR A 299 37.14 13.59 -8.70
C TYR A 299 37.69 12.18 -8.46
N GLY A 300 37.42 11.59 -7.28
CA GLY A 300 37.80 10.20 -6.99
C GLY A 300 36.78 9.19 -7.54
N ASN A 301 37.25 8.00 -7.93
CA ASN A 301 36.40 6.86 -8.32
C ASN A 301 35.46 6.43 -7.17
N PRO A 302 34.24 5.98 -7.45
CA PRO A 302 33.29 5.53 -6.45
C PRO A 302 33.74 4.23 -5.83
N THR A 303 33.40 4.08 -4.56
CA THR A 303 33.63 2.90 -3.75
C THR A 303 32.29 2.20 -3.56
N TRP A 304 32.28 0.88 -3.73
CA TRP A 304 31.06 0.09 -3.60
C TRP A 304 30.91 -0.39 -2.17
N GLN A 305 29.68 -0.45 -1.69
CA GLN A 305 29.34 -0.88 -0.34
C GLN A 305 28.22 -1.91 -0.36
N VAL A 306 28.35 -2.95 0.45
CA VAL A 306 27.26 -3.88 0.78
C VAL A 306 26.89 -3.65 2.22
N GLN A 307 25.59 -3.53 2.49
CA GLN A 307 25.06 -3.21 3.80
C GLN A 307 24.01 -4.23 4.21
N TYR A 308 24.18 -4.73 5.44
CA TYR A 308 23.15 -5.48 6.14
C TYR A 308 22.46 -4.55 7.13
N ARG A 309 21.13 -4.42 7.02
CA ARG A 309 20.30 -3.65 7.96
C ARG A 309 19.44 -4.64 8.77
N SER A 310 19.76 -4.82 10.05
CA SER A 310 18.95 -5.68 10.93
C SER A 310 17.60 -5.01 11.24
N GLY A 311 16.49 -5.72 11.07
CA GLY A 311 15.14 -5.25 11.41
C GLY A 311 14.81 -5.21 12.92
N THR A 312 15.65 -5.84 13.77
CA THR A 312 15.49 -5.88 15.23
C THR A 312 15.65 -4.49 15.88
N GLU A 313 14.75 -4.10 16.78
CA GLU A 313 14.72 -2.77 17.44
C GLU A 313 16.04 -2.35 18.07
N VAL A 314 16.76 -3.29 18.67
CA VAL A 314 18.07 -3.08 19.33
C VAL A 314 19.18 -2.67 18.34
N ASN A 315 19.05 -3.02 17.05
CA ASN A 315 20.10 -2.83 16.03
C ASN A 315 19.78 -1.76 14.97
N LYS A 316 18.64 -1.08 15.07
CA LYS A 316 18.20 -0.05 14.10
C LYS A 316 19.19 1.12 13.95
N ARG A 317 20.19 1.26 14.84
CA ARG A 317 21.23 2.32 14.85
C ARG A 317 22.65 1.85 14.51
N ARG A 318 22.92 0.55 14.39
CA ARG A 318 24.29 0.00 14.24
C ARG A 318 24.42 -0.76 12.91
N ARG A 319 24.82 -0.03 11.86
CA ARG A 319 24.94 -0.56 10.49
C ARG A 319 26.19 -1.44 10.37
N VAL A 320 26.03 -2.65 9.81
CA VAL A 320 27.15 -3.50 9.37
C VAL A 320 27.30 -3.32 7.86
N PHE A 321 28.49 -2.93 7.42
CA PHE A 321 28.74 -2.78 6.00
C PHE A 321 30.19 -3.07 5.63
N ILE A 322 30.40 -3.49 4.39
CA ILE A 322 31.71 -3.72 3.80
C ILE A 322 31.82 -2.79 2.60
N GLU A 323 32.96 -2.11 2.48
CA GLU A 323 33.21 -1.17 1.38
C GLU A 323 34.52 -1.53 0.67
N ILE A 324 34.60 -1.27 -0.64
CA ILE A 324 35.88 -1.34 -1.37
C ILE A 324 36.60 -0.01 -1.22
N VAL A 325 37.59 0.06 -0.34
CA VAL A 325 38.35 1.29 -0.03
C VAL A 325 39.75 1.22 -0.63
N ASN A 326 40.37 2.35 -0.96
CA ASN A 326 41.80 2.35 -1.32
C ASN A 326 42.63 2.06 -0.07
N ALA A 327 43.60 1.17 -0.19
CA ALA A 327 44.47 0.76 0.91
C ALA A 327 45.24 1.98 1.47
N PRO A 328 45.19 2.24 2.79
CA PRO A 328 45.96 3.33 3.39
C PRO A 328 47.47 3.08 3.34
N ASN A 329 47.90 1.80 3.35
CA ASN A 329 49.30 1.37 3.51
C ASN A 329 49.88 0.58 2.31
N LEU A 330 49.17 0.54 1.18
CA LEU A 330 49.65 -0.03 -0.09
C LEU A 330 49.44 0.98 -1.24
N HIS A 331 50.49 1.27 -2.01
CA HIS A 331 50.39 2.15 -3.17
C HIS A 331 49.48 1.52 -4.25
N GLY A 332 48.25 2.04 -4.37
CA GLY A 332 47.32 1.72 -5.46
C GLY A 332 46.42 0.49 -5.24
N GLY A 333 46.55 -0.24 -4.12
CA GLY A 333 45.72 -1.40 -3.80
C GLY A 333 44.31 -1.00 -3.32
N LYS A 334 43.31 -1.84 -3.57
CA LYS A 334 41.95 -1.72 -3.01
C LYS A 334 41.72 -2.83 -1.99
N VAL A 335 41.15 -2.50 -0.85
CA VAL A 335 40.94 -3.41 0.30
C VAL A 335 39.49 -3.44 0.73
N LEU A 336 39.10 -4.49 1.45
CA LEU A 336 37.77 -4.70 2.00
C LEU A 336 37.80 -4.57 3.53
N PRO A 337 37.57 -3.38 4.12
CA PRO A 337 37.26 -3.24 5.53
C PRO A 337 35.77 -3.48 5.82
N MET A 338 35.50 -4.15 6.94
CA MET A 338 34.17 -4.20 7.57
C MET A 338 34.04 -3.07 8.59
N TYR A 339 32.94 -2.35 8.53
CA TYR A 339 32.57 -1.36 9.52
C TYR A 339 31.56 -1.95 10.49
N PHE A 340 31.93 -1.96 11.76
CA PHE A 340 31.12 -2.52 12.84
C PHE A 340 31.34 -1.72 14.12
N MET A 341 30.24 -1.36 14.81
CA MET A 341 30.29 -0.58 16.06
C MET A 341 31.03 0.77 15.94
N GLY A 342 31.09 1.35 14.74
CA GLY A 342 31.84 2.59 14.48
C GLY A 342 33.34 2.41 14.30
N CYS A 343 33.84 1.17 14.29
CA CYS A 343 35.22 0.82 13.99
C CYS A 343 35.35 0.30 12.56
N MET A 344 36.46 0.61 11.90
CA MET A 344 36.88 0.01 10.64
C MET A 344 37.82 -1.15 10.96
N ILE A 345 37.48 -2.37 10.54
CA ILE A 345 38.24 -3.59 10.83
C ILE A 345 38.51 -4.31 9.50
N PRO A 346 39.76 -4.65 9.14
CA PRO A 346 40.05 -5.46 7.95
C PRO A 346 39.23 -6.75 7.93
N LEU A 347 38.61 -7.07 6.80
CA LEU A 347 37.70 -8.21 6.66
C LEU A 347 38.33 -9.53 7.10
N TRP A 348 39.61 -9.74 6.77
CA TRP A 348 40.34 -10.96 7.12
C TRP A 348 40.46 -11.17 8.64
N ILE A 349 40.70 -10.10 9.39
CA ILE A 349 40.76 -10.17 10.87
C ILE A 349 39.39 -10.56 11.43
N VAL A 350 38.30 -10.06 10.85
CA VAL A 350 36.93 -10.41 11.27
C VAL A 350 36.65 -11.90 11.02
N CYS A 351 37.01 -12.42 9.84
CA CYS A 351 36.79 -13.83 9.50
C CYS A 351 37.54 -14.77 10.46
N PHE A 352 38.80 -14.48 10.78
CA PHE A 352 39.58 -15.25 11.76
C PHE A 352 39.03 -15.11 13.19
N ALA A 353 38.55 -13.92 13.59
CA ALA A 353 37.89 -13.73 14.88
C ALA A 353 36.56 -14.51 15.00
N LEU A 354 35.94 -14.87 13.87
CA LEU A 354 34.73 -15.70 13.80
C LEU A 354 35.04 -17.21 13.68
N GLY A 355 36.31 -17.61 13.78
CA GLY A 355 36.72 -19.01 13.84
C GLY A 355 37.04 -19.66 12.48
N MET A 356 37.34 -18.86 11.45
CA MET A 356 37.92 -19.36 10.19
C MET A 356 39.40 -19.68 10.38
N SER A 357 39.85 -20.81 9.82
CA SER A 357 41.16 -21.41 10.11
C SER A 357 42.23 -21.14 9.05
N SER A 358 41.84 -20.77 7.82
CA SER A 358 42.78 -20.51 6.72
C SER A 358 42.25 -19.48 5.71
N ASP A 359 43.17 -18.83 4.98
CA ASP A 359 42.81 -17.91 3.90
C ASP A 359 42.01 -18.60 2.79
N LYS A 360 42.33 -19.87 2.50
CA LYS A 360 41.61 -20.69 1.53
C LYS A 360 40.15 -20.86 1.92
N GLU A 361 39.87 -21.13 3.19
CA GLU A 361 38.50 -21.26 3.72
C GLU A 361 37.70 -19.97 3.54
N ILE A 362 38.32 -18.80 3.73
CA ILE A 362 37.69 -17.48 3.55
C ILE A 362 37.39 -17.21 2.07
N VAL A 363 38.35 -17.47 1.17
CA VAL A 363 38.18 -17.27 -0.27
C VAL A 363 37.10 -18.19 -0.84
N ASP A 364 37.11 -19.47 -0.44
CA ASP A 364 36.10 -20.45 -0.84
C ASP A 364 34.69 -20.05 -0.37
N THR A 365 34.59 -19.39 0.80
CA THR A 365 33.32 -18.88 1.35
C THR A 365 32.75 -17.69 0.57
N ILE A 366 33.60 -16.85 -0.01
CA ILE A 366 33.16 -15.69 -0.82
C ILE A 366 32.66 -16.16 -2.21
N GLU A 367 33.09 -17.33 -2.69
CA GLU A 367 32.72 -17.89 -4.00
C GLU A 367 32.95 -16.90 -5.16
N VAL A 368 34.12 -16.27 -5.19
CA VAL A 368 34.50 -15.36 -6.28
C VAL A 368 35.03 -16.16 -7.47
N ASP A 369 34.70 -15.72 -8.69
CA ASP A 369 35.38 -16.16 -9.89
C ASP A 369 36.88 -15.76 -9.87
N ILE A 370 37.74 -16.76 -9.66
CA ILE A 370 39.20 -16.59 -9.56
C ILE A 370 39.79 -16.16 -10.93
N SER A 371 39.03 -16.27 -12.03
CA SER A 371 39.47 -15.78 -13.34
C SER A 371 39.54 -14.24 -13.42
N ASP A 372 38.81 -13.50 -12.56
CA ASP A 372 38.89 -12.03 -12.53
C ASP A 372 40.08 -11.54 -11.70
N ALA A 373 41.19 -11.26 -12.39
CA ALA A 373 42.42 -10.72 -11.79
C ALA A 373 42.18 -9.45 -10.95
N ARG A 374 41.15 -8.64 -11.26
CA ARG A 374 40.84 -7.43 -10.48
C ARG A 374 40.28 -7.77 -9.11
N THR A 375 39.47 -8.82 -9.02
CA THR A 375 38.89 -9.25 -7.74
C THR A 375 39.94 -9.99 -6.91
N VAL A 376 40.75 -10.85 -7.52
CA VAL A 376 41.88 -11.52 -6.86
C VAL A 376 42.85 -10.51 -6.26
N ASN A 377 43.19 -9.44 -6.99
CA ASN A 377 44.06 -8.37 -6.47
C ASN A 377 43.48 -7.65 -5.25
N ILE A 378 42.16 -7.50 -5.16
CA ILE A 378 41.50 -6.88 -4.00
C ILE A 378 41.58 -7.80 -2.78
N LEU A 379 41.38 -9.11 -2.98
CA LEU A 379 41.50 -10.10 -1.92
C LEU A 379 42.95 -10.16 -1.39
N LEU A 380 43.95 -10.28 -2.28
CA LEU A 380 45.37 -10.28 -1.91
C LEU A 380 45.80 -9.00 -1.20
N ALA A 381 45.34 -7.84 -1.66
CA ALA A 381 45.60 -6.58 -0.99
C ALA A 381 44.97 -6.52 0.40
N THR A 382 43.77 -7.08 0.58
CA THR A 382 43.08 -7.14 1.89
C THR A 382 43.81 -8.07 2.87
N ILE A 383 44.35 -9.19 2.40
CA ILE A 383 45.19 -10.10 3.21
C ILE A 383 46.44 -9.36 3.69
N SER A 384 47.15 -8.71 2.76
CA SER A 384 48.37 -7.95 3.09
C SER A 384 48.11 -6.80 4.07
N ASP A 385 46.97 -6.11 3.94
CA ASP A 385 46.56 -5.05 4.86
C ASP A 385 46.23 -5.58 6.26
N ALA A 386 45.59 -6.75 6.35
CA ALA A 386 45.32 -7.43 7.62
C ALA A 386 46.63 -7.82 8.35
N GLU A 387 47.58 -8.42 7.64
CA GLU A 387 48.90 -8.83 8.17
C GLU A 387 49.69 -7.64 8.75
N LYS A 388 49.66 -6.50 8.04
CA LYS A 388 50.31 -5.25 8.49
C LYS A 388 49.62 -4.63 9.70
N THR A 389 48.30 -4.78 9.80
CA THR A 389 47.46 -4.13 10.82
C THR A 389 47.46 -4.91 12.14
N CYS A 390 47.48 -6.24 12.08
CA CYS A 390 47.55 -7.12 13.24
C CYS A 390 48.54 -8.26 12.91
N GLN A 391 49.78 -8.11 13.35
CA GLN A 391 50.79 -9.15 13.19
C GLN A 391 50.31 -10.44 13.86
N ALA A 392 50.38 -11.55 13.13
CA ALA A 392 49.95 -12.88 13.59
C ALA A 392 48.46 -13.01 13.94
N PHE A 393 47.56 -12.31 13.24
CA PHE A 393 46.10 -12.46 13.39
C PHE A 393 45.58 -13.89 13.16
N SER A 394 46.34 -14.71 12.43
CA SER A 394 46.06 -16.13 12.18
C SER A 394 46.28 -17.04 13.39
N LYS A 395 46.95 -16.55 14.44
CA LYS A 395 47.10 -17.29 15.71
C LYS A 395 45.80 -17.25 16.50
N GLU A 396 45.49 -18.36 17.16
CA GLU A 396 44.25 -18.54 17.90
C GLU A 396 44.02 -17.42 18.93
N GLY A 397 42.87 -16.76 18.84
CA GLY A 397 42.45 -15.68 19.76
C GLY A 397 43.07 -14.30 19.51
N GLU A 398 44.12 -14.15 18.70
CA GLU A 398 44.76 -12.84 18.47
C GLU A 398 43.86 -11.88 17.67
N ALA A 399 43.18 -12.37 16.63
CA ALA A 399 42.20 -11.57 15.89
C ALA A 399 41.04 -11.08 16.80
N LEU A 400 40.57 -11.93 17.71
CA LEU A 400 39.48 -11.59 18.66
C LEU A 400 39.93 -10.54 19.69
N LYS A 401 41.16 -10.66 20.21
CA LYS A 401 41.78 -9.65 21.10
C LYS A 401 41.93 -8.30 20.40
N TYR A 402 42.37 -8.30 19.15
CA TYR A 402 42.50 -7.09 18.36
C TYR A 402 41.15 -6.39 18.14
N MET A 403 40.12 -7.16 17.75
CA MET A 403 38.76 -6.65 17.65
C MET A 403 38.23 -6.10 18.98
N ALA A 404 38.46 -6.79 20.09
CA ALA A 404 38.05 -6.33 21.42
C ALA A 404 38.69 -4.99 21.78
N LYS A 405 39.98 -4.81 21.47
CA LYS A 405 40.71 -3.56 21.69
C LYS A 405 40.13 -2.41 20.86
N LEU A 406 39.88 -2.64 19.58
CA LEU A 406 39.30 -1.63 18.68
C LEU A 406 37.89 -1.20 19.12
N VAL A 407 37.02 -2.15 19.44
CA VAL A 407 35.64 -1.87 19.86
C VAL A 407 35.61 -1.13 21.21
N LYS A 408 36.50 -1.47 22.15
CA LYS A 408 36.67 -0.73 23.42
C LYS A 408 37.22 0.69 23.22
N SER A 409 38.01 0.93 22.17
CA SER A 409 38.52 2.28 21.83
C SER A 409 37.54 3.13 21.02
N SER A 410 36.36 2.59 20.69
CA SER A 410 35.35 3.30 19.90
C SER A 410 34.75 4.48 20.67
N LYS A 411 34.09 5.39 19.95
CA LYS A 411 33.46 6.60 20.53
C LYS A 411 32.41 6.29 21.61
N PHE A 412 31.83 5.08 21.57
CA PHE A 412 30.83 4.60 22.53
C PHE A 412 31.06 3.11 22.78
N PRO A 413 32.01 2.74 23.67
CA PRO A 413 32.36 1.35 23.87
C PRO A 413 31.20 0.60 24.54
N PRO A 414 30.85 -0.60 24.05
CA PRO A 414 29.87 -1.46 24.71
C PRO A 414 30.39 -1.92 26.08
N ALA A 415 29.47 -2.16 27.02
CA ALA A 415 29.81 -2.67 28.35
C ALA A 415 30.04 -4.18 28.35
N GLU A 416 29.47 -4.87 27.37
CA GLU A 416 29.53 -6.31 27.14
C GLU A 416 30.91 -6.79 26.64
N SER A 417 31.16 -8.11 26.76
CA SER A 417 32.37 -8.73 26.17
C SER A 417 32.32 -8.70 24.63
N ILE A 418 33.47 -8.85 23.96
CA ILE A 418 33.49 -8.85 22.48
C ILE A 418 32.67 -10.01 21.89
N GLU A 419 32.62 -11.16 22.57
CA GLU A 419 31.85 -12.33 22.17
C GLU A 419 30.35 -12.06 22.29
N GLU A 420 29.91 -11.45 23.39
CA GLU A 420 28.53 -10.99 23.56
C GLU A 420 28.16 -9.93 22.52
N VAL A 421 29.09 -9.03 22.20
CA VAL A 421 28.89 -8.01 21.17
C VAL A 421 28.74 -8.64 19.79
N ILE A 422 29.58 -9.61 19.42
CA ILE A 422 29.44 -10.36 18.17
C ILE A 422 28.11 -11.13 18.15
N ASN A 423 27.76 -11.80 19.24
CA ASN A 423 26.53 -12.58 19.36
C ASN A 423 25.26 -11.72 19.22
N ARG A 424 25.25 -10.54 19.84
CA ARG A 424 24.07 -9.67 19.91
C ARG A 424 23.95 -8.69 18.74
N PHE A 425 25.07 -8.23 18.17
CA PHE A 425 25.07 -7.13 17.19
C PHE A 425 25.51 -7.54 15.78
N LEU A 426 26.35 -8.57 15.61
CA LEU A 426 26.79 -9.05 14.30
C LEU A 426 25.90 -10.22 13.86
N PHE A 427 25.02 -9.99 12.88
CA PHE A 427 24.02 -10.95 12.36
C PHE A 427 23.29 -11.72 13.49
N PRO A 428 22.45 -11.05 14.30
CA PRO A 428 21.91 -11.60 15.54
C PRO A 428 21.01 -12.83 15.35
N HIS A 429 20.50 -13.04 14.13
CA HIS A 429 19.71 -14.20 13.77
C HIS A 429 20.55 -15.47 13.56
N LEU A 430 21.87 -15.33 13.39
CA LEU A 430 22.83 -16.44 13.28
C LEU A 430 23.42 -16.74 14.65
N ILE A 431 23.40 -18.02 15.04
CA ILE A 431 23.82 -18.48 16.36
C ILE A 431 25.32 -18.77 16.36
N GLY A 432 25.83 -19.41 15.31
CA GLY A 432 27.23 -19.85 15.22
C GLY A 432 28.17 -18.74 14.69
N PRO A 433 29.38 -18.57 15.27
CA PRO A 433 30.36 -17.61 14.75
C PRO A 433 30.80 -17.95 13.32
N LYS A 434 30.91 -19.23 12.96
CA LYS A 434 31.19 -19.66 11.58
C LYS A 434 30.06 -19.31 10.61
N GLN A 435 28.79 -19.47 11.02
CA GLN A 435 27.63 -19.06 10.20
C GLN A 435 27.69 -17.56 9.86
N LYS A 436 28.13 -16.74 10.81
CA LYS A 436 28.30 -15.29 10.62
C LYS A 436 29.40 -14.96 9.62
N ALA A 437 30.53 -15.68 9.66
CA ALA A 437 31.60 -15.53 8.68
C ALA A 437 31.16 -15.93 7.27
N VAL A 438 30.29 -16.94 7.18
CA VAL A 438 29.73 -17.43 5.91
C VAL A 438 28.79 -16.40 5.27
N PHE A 439 27.91 -15.81 6.08
CA PHE A 439 27.06 -14.71 5.62
C PHE A 439 27.88 -13.47 5.22
N LEU A 440 28.98 -13.20 5.93
CA LEU A 440 29.93 -12.14 5.59
C LEU A 440 30.58 -12.37 4.21
N GLY A 441 30.98 -13.60 3.90
CA GLY A 441 31.51 -13.95 2.57
C GLY A 441 30.48 -13.73 1.45
N TYR A 442 29.23 -14.10 1.69
CA TYR A 442 28.12 -13.83 0.76
C TYR A 442 27.88 -12.32 0.52
N MET A 443 27.99 -11.48 1.56
CA MET A 443 27.93 -10.01 1.41
C MET A 443 29.01 -9.51 0.43
N VAL A 444 30.24 -10.00 0.57
CA VAL A 444 31.37 -9.60 -0.29
C VAL A 444 31.16 -10.05 -1.74
N LYS A 445 30.56 -11.23 -1.96
CA LYS A 445 30.15 -11.67 -3.30
C LYS A 445 29.19 -10.69 -3.98
N CYS A 446 28.15 -10.29 -3.26
CA CYS A 446 27.16 -9.32 -3.76
C CYS A 446 27.80 -7.96 -4.09
N LEU A 447 28.77 -7.54 -3.28
CA LEU A 447 29.52 -6.31 -3.46
C LEU A 447 30.31 -6.26 -4.77
N PHE A 448 31.01 -7.34 -5.12
CA PHE A 448 31.77 -7.40 -6.37
C PHE A 448 30.87 -7.35 -7.62
N HIS A 449 29.67 -7.95 -7.54
CA HIS A 449 28.74 -7.96 -8.66
C HIS A 449 28.15 -6.58 -8.98
N ALA A 450 27.84 -5.79 -7.95
CA ALA A 450 27.25 -4.47 -8.16
C ALA A 450 28.26 -3.46 -8.71
N LYS A 451 29.58 -3.64 -8.45
CA LYS A 451 30.69 -2.73 -8.78
C LYS A 451 30.67 -2.12 -10.20
N ASN A 452 30.00 -2.79 -11.13
CA ASN A 452 30.00 -2.47 -12.54
C ASN A 452 28.93 -1.44 -12.99
N LYS A 453 28.11 -0.82 -12.12
CA LYS A 453 27.06 0.14 -12.56
C LYS A 453 26.79 1.33 -11.61
N MET A 454 26.95 2.59 -12.04
CA MET A 454 26.39 3.82 -11.39
C MET A 454 27.19 4.57 -10.30
N THR A 455 28.24 5.22 -10.79
CA THR A 455 29.00 6.35 -10.21
C THR A 455 28.29 7.72 -10.30
N ARG A 456 27.00 7.92 -10.00
CA ARG A 456 26.38 9.24 -10.33
C ARG A 456 25.62 10.05 -9.29
N HIS A 457 25.35 9.60 -8.06
CA HIS A 457 24.41 10.38 -7.22
C HIS A 457 24.74 10.54 -5.74
N MET A 458 26.03 10.49 -5.40
CA MET A 458 26.46 10.77 -4.04
C MET A 458 25.97 12.14 -3.56
N GLN A 459 25.23 12.10 -2.46
CA GLN A 459 25.22 13.06 -1.35
C GLN A 459 24.87 14.52 -1.65
N LYS A 460 23.73 14.91 -1.10
CA LYS A 460 23.69 16.05 -0.20
C LYS A 460 23.37 15.58 1.22
N ASP A 461 24.41 15.68 2.03
CA ASP A 461 24.40 16.27 3.37
C ASP A 461 24.02 15.44 4.61
N LEU A 462 24.96 15.56 5.54
CA LEU A 462 25.16 14.90 6.81
C LEU A 462 24.69 15.79 7.98
N ASN A 463 24.24 15.10 9.04
CA ASN A 463 24.48 15.31 10.49
C ASN A 463 24.03 16.63 11.16
N GLY A 464 23.74 16.71 12.47
CA GLY A 464 23.89 15.79 13.62
C GLY A 464 23.09 16.24 14.88
N HIS A 465 23.31 15.58 16.03
CA HIS A 465 22.46 15.53 17.26
C HIS A 465 22.99 16.29 18.51
N ARG A 466 22.10 16.52 19.52
CA ARG A 466 22.39 16.72 20.97
C ARG A 466 21.36 15.97 21.88
N PRO A 467 21.64 15.69 23.19
CA PRO A 467 20.92 14.72 24.05
C PRO A 467 20.08 15.31 25.22
N MET A 468 19.33 14.48 25.99
CA MET A 468 18.48 14.86 27.15
C MET A 468 18.52 13.85 28.35
N LYS A 469 17.69 14.09 29.40
CA LYS A 469 17.85 13.99 30.89
C LYS A 469 16.97 12.91 31.62
N PRO A 470 17.01 12.67 32.97
CA PRO A 470 16.71 11.39 33.67
C PRO A 470 15.25 11.07 34.14
N ILE A 471 15.06 9.84 34.69
CA ILE A 471 13.94 8.89 34.48
C ILE A 471 12.60 9.09 35.22
N ASP A 472 12.50 9.90 36.27
CA ASP A 472 11.21 10.12 36.98
C ASP A 472 10.25 11.07 36.24
N TYR A 473 10.65 11.49 35.04
CA TYR A 473 9.89 12.23 34.04
C TYR A 473 9.19 11.31 32.99
N TYR A 474 9.32 9.98 33.09
CA TYR A 474 9.13 9.07 31.95
C TYR A 474 7.85 8.23 31.99
N PHE A 475 7.12 8.22 33.10
CA PHE A 475 5.81 7.54 33.18
C PHE A 475 4.72 8.53 33.52
N ASP A 476 4.31 9.27 32.49
CA ASP A 476 3.09 10.04 32.49
C ASP A 476 2.14 9.44 31.45
N ALA A 477 0.99 8.91 31.90
CA ALA A 477 -0.04 8.35 31.02
C ALA A 477 -0.59 9.41 30.04
N SER A 478 -0.43 10.69 30.37
CA SER A 478 -0.70 11.82 29.48
C SER A 478 0.32 11.87 28.33
N ILE A 479 1.57 11.42 28.46
CA ILE A 479 2.53 11.36 27.34
C ILE A 479 2.02 10.42 26.26
N ILE A 480 1.53 9.23 26.63
CA ILE A 480 1.00 8.27 25.65
C ILE A 480 -0.31 8.81 25.07
N THR A 481 -1.24 9.24 25.92
CA THR A 481 -2.58 9.67 25.50
C THR A 481 -2.55 10.98 24.71
N ASN A 482 -1.90 12.03 25.23
CA ASN A 482 -1.73 13.32 24.57
C ASN A 482 -0.71 13.25 23.43
N GLY A 483 0.34 12.44 23.55
CA GLY A 483 1.32 12.22 22.47
C GLY A 483 0.67 11.57 21.26
N LEU A 484 -0.04 10.45 21.44
CA LEU A 484 -0.81 9.82 20.38
C LEU A 484 -1.91 10.76 19.87
N SER A 485 -2.70 11.40 20.74
CA SER A 485 -3.71 12.35 20.28
C SER A 485 -3.09 13.49 19.46
N ARG A 486 -1.94 14.04 19.86
CA ARG A 486 -1.24 15.11 19.14
C ARG A 486 -0.69 14.62 17.81
N ASP A 487 -0.06 13.45 17.75
CA ASP A 487 0.55 12.91 16.54
C ASP A 487 -0.53 12.50 15.51
N PHE A 488 -1.66 11.97 15.98
CA PHE A 488 -2.85 11.78 15.14
C PHE A 488 -3.43 13.14 14.72
N SER A 489 -3.52 14.12 15.63
CA SER A 489 -4.12 15.45 15.39
C SER A 489 -3.32 16.34 14.42
N THR A 490 -2.00 16.27 14.48
CA THR A 490 -1.10 17.09 13.66
C THR A 490 -0.65 16.33 12.40
N GLY A 491 -0.74 15.00 12.41
CA GLY A 491 -0.19 14.15 11.35
C GLY A 491 1.34 14.17 11.31
N GLN A 492 1.99 14.66 12.38
CA GLN A 492 3.44 14.75 12.53
C GLN A 492 3.92 13.55 13.35
N TRP A 493 4.64 12.66 12.71
CA TRP A 493 5.19 11.47 13.34
C TRP A 493 6.70 11.62 13.43
N THR A 494 7.30 11.20 14.55
CA THR A 494 8.76 11.19 14.64
C THR A 494 9.30 10.13 13.68
N HIS A 495 10.29 10.50 12.85
CA HIS A 495 10.87 9.57 11.90
C HIS A 495 11.47 8.36 12.63
N PRO A 496 11.23 7.11 12.20
CA PRO A 496 11.64 5.92 12.95
C PRO A 496 13.15 5.83 13.23
N TYR A 497 13.98 6.50 12.42
CA TYR A 497 15.45 6.43 12.46
C TYR A 497 16.14 7.76 12.78
N LYS A 498 15.41 8.89 12.77
CA LYS A 498 15.99 10.24 12.91
C LYS A 498 15.13 11.05 13.88
N ASN A 499 15.50 11.07 15.16
CA ASN A 499 14.70 11.67 16.23
C ASN A 499 14.38 13.17 16.01
N MET A 500 15.21 13.89 15.25
CA MET A 500 15.03 15.30 14.92
C MET A 500 14.19 15.53 13.65
N GLU A 501 13.92 14.48 12.87
CA GLU A 501 13.16 14.57 11.63
C GLU A 501 11.70 14.18 11.88
N LYS A 502 10.78 15.01 11.40
CA LYS A 502 9.34 14.78 11.50
C LYS A 502 8.82 14.33 10.14
N ASN A 503 8.13 13.19 10.13
CA ASN A 503 7.37 12.69 9.00
C ASN A 503 5.99 13.34 9.01
N TYR A 504 5.74 14.20 8.03
CA TYR A 504 4.46 14.88 7.86
C TYR A 504 3.51 14.08 6.97
N GLY A 505 2.24 14.02 7.32
CA GLY A 505 1.18 13.45 6.48
C GLY A 505 1.16 11.92 6.46
N VAL A 506 1.57 11.31 7.57
CA VAL A 506 1.37 9.87 7.86
C VAL A 506 -0.09 9.63 8.22
N VAL A 507 -0.67 10.53 9.03
CA VAL A 507 -2.11 10.60 9.30
C VAL A 507 -2.67 11.81 8.54
N ALA A 508 -3.78 11.62 7.84
CA ALA A 508 -4.47 12.68 7.12
C ALA A 508 -5.96 12.71 7.47
N ASN A 509 -6.55 13.89 7.32
CA ASN A 509 -8.00 14.05 7.45
C ASN A 509 -8.70 13.28 6.33
N LEU A 510 -9.68 12.46 6.70
CA LEU A 510 -10.46 11.69 5.76
C LEU A 510 -11.49 12.59 5.07
N ARG A 511 -11.53 12.60 3.73
CA ARG A 511 -12.43 13.48 2.97
C ARG A 511 -13.73 12.75 2.64
N ARG A 512 -14.83 13.16 3.29
CA ARG A 512 -16.19 12.66 3.02
C ARG A 512 -16.94 13.44 1.94
N LEU A 513 -16.33 13.59 0.76
CA LEU A 513 -17.05 14.18 -0.38
C LEU A 513 -18.05 13.19 -0.97
N ASN A 514 -17.64 11.93 -1.07
CA ASN A 514 -18.49 10.80 -1.42
C ASN A 514 -17.83 9.49 -0.97
N PRO A 515 -18.57 8.38 -0.93
CA PRO A 515 -18.03 7.09 -0.51
C PRO A 515 -16.84 6.61 -1.37
N LEU A 516 -16.79 6.93 -2.68
CA LEU A 516 -15.64 6.60 -3.52
C LEU A 516 -14.37 7.33 -3.06
N GLN A 517 -14.45 8.65 -2.87
CA GLN A 517 -13.30 9.47 -2.48
C GLN A 517 -12.78 9.06 -1.11
N MET A 518 -13.68 8.74 -0.18
CA MET A 518 -13.33 8.16 1.11
C MET A 518 -12.58 6.84 0.92
N THR A 519 -13.11 5.91 0.11
CA THR A 519 -12.49 4.60 -0.11
C THR A 519 -11.14 4.71 -0.82
N SER A 520 -11.02 5.57 -1.82
CA SER A 520 -9.75 5.88 -2.48
C SER A 520 -8.75 6.48 -1.47
N ASP A 521 -9.17 7.41 -0.61
CA ASP A 521 -8.30 8.00 0.41
C ASP A 521 -7.73 6.93 1.38
N LEU A 522 -8.52 5.93 1.74
CA LEU A 522 -8.11 4.81 2.61
C LEU A 522 -7.15 3.82 1.91
N ARG A 523 -7.13 3.79 0.57
CA ARG A 523 -6.27 2.93 -0.26
C ARG A 523 -5.03 3.66 -0.82
N LYS A 524 -4.74 4.86 -0.33
CA LYS A 524 -3.56 5.62 -0.76
C LYS A 524 -2.27 5.08 -0.15
N THR A 525 -1.26 5.00 -1.00
CA THR A 525 0.13 4.80 -0.62
C THR A 525 0.93 6.06 -0.90
N ARG A 526 2.00 6.26 -0.14
CA ARG A 526 2.89 7.40 -0.30
C ARG A 526 4.35 6.97 -0.21
N GLN A 527 5.11 7.37 -1.20
CA GLN A 527 6.57 7.26 -1.20
C GLN A 527 7.19 8.50 -0.54
N GLN A 528 8.08 8.29 0.43
CA GLN A 528 8.75 9.39 1.14
C GLN A 528 10.02 9.82 0.40
N ILE A 529 9.95 10.95 -0.30
CA ILE A 529 11.09 11.61 -0.95
C ILE A 529 11.03 13.11 -0.60
N ALA A 530 12.17 13.75 -0.35
CA ALA A 530 12.23 15.19 -0.11
C ALA A 530 11.69 15.95 -1.34
N TYR A 531 10.62 16.72 -1.16
CA TYR A 531 9.87 17.39 -2.24
C TYR A 531 10.70 18.36 -3.11
N ALA A 532 11.91 18.74 -2.67
CA ALA A 532 12.70 19.86 -3.21
C ALA A 532 13.72 19.50 -4.31
N GLY A 533 13.68 18.29 -4.88
CA GLY A 533 14.52 17.92 -6.03
C GLY A 533 13.74 17.84 -7.34
N LYS A 534 14.39 18.12 -8.48
CA LYS A 534 13.96 17.61 -9.80
C LYS A 534 13.90 16.08 -9.66
N GLY A 535 12.74 15.56 -9.29
CA GLY A 535 12.58 14.16 -8.93
C GLY A 535 12.93 13.28 -10.12
N GLY A 536 14.03 12.54 -10.01
CA GLY A 536 14.37 11.45 -10.91
C GLY A 536 13.36 10.29 -10.83
N ASP A 537 13.72 9.20 -11.49
CA ASP A 537 13.05 7.89 -11.72
C ASP A 537 11.83 7.51 -10.83
N ALA A 538 11.86 7.82 -9.52
CA ALA A 538 10.81 7.47 -8.56
C ALA A 538 9.38 7.98 -8.84
N ARG A 539 9.19 8.97 -9.72
CA ARG A 539 7.84 9.44 -10.11
C ARG A 539 7.23 8.62 -11.24
N PHE A 540 8.03 7.89 -12.01
CA PHE A 540 7.54 7.11 -13.14
C PHE A 540 6.89 5.81 -12.66
N PRO A 541 5.87 5.31 -13.38
CA PRO A 541 5.34 3.99 -13.12
C PRO A 541 6.42 2.94 -13.39
N ASN A 542 6.69 2.09 -12.41
CA ASN A 542 7.59 0.96 -12.54
C ASN A 542 6.78 -0.29 -12.94
N PRO A 543 7.30 -1.20 -13.79
CA PRO A 543 6.62 -2.46 -14.14
C PRO A 543 6.17 -3.29 -12.93
N SER A 544 6.92 -3.26 -11.81
CA SER A 544 6.55 -3.93 -10.56
C SER A 544 5.24 -3.42 -9.92
N HIS A 545 4.73 -2.26 -10.35
CA HIS A 545 3.42 -1.77 -9.92
C HIS A 545 2.26 -2.59 -10.50
N TRP A 546 2.48 -3.37 -11.57
CA TRP A 546 1.43 -4.05 -12.34
C TRP A 546 0.58 -4.99 -11.47
N GLY A 547 -0.70 -4.63 -11.26
CA GLY A 547 -1.65 -5.39 -10.44
C GLY A 547 -1.52 -5.17 -8.92
N LYS A 548 -0.64 -4.25 -8.48
CA LYS A 548 -0.41 -3.93 -7.05
C LYS A 548 -0.72 -2.47 -6.77
N LEU A 549 -0.18 -1.57 -7.59
CA LEU A 549 -0.43 -0.13 -7.54
C LEU A 549 -1.03 0.32 -8.87
N CYS A 550 -2.04 1.18 -8.80
CA CYS A 550 -2.62 1.76 -10.00
C CYS A 550 -1.63 2.73 -10.65
N PHE A 551 -1.23 2.45 -11.89
CA PHE A 551 -0.31 3.30 -12.64
C PHE A 551 -0.95 4.59 -13.18
N LEU A 552 -2.29 4.67 -13.28
CA LEU A 552 -3.02 5.89 -13.67
C LEU A 552 -3.37 6.80 -12.48
N SER A 553 -3.77 6.23 -11.34
CA SER A 553 -4.39 6.97 -10.24
C SER A 553 -3.38 7.67 -9.32
N THR A 554 -2.94 8.84 -9.73
CA THR A 554 -2.05 9.75 -8.99
C THR A 554 -2.62 11.18 -9.00
N PRO A 555 -2.43 11.99 -7.94
CA PRO A 555 -2.83 13.39 -7.97
C PRO A 555 -1.96 14.21 -8.92
N ASP A 556 -2.56 15.20 -9.57
CA ASP A 556 -1.86 16.20 -10.36
C ASP A 556 -0.95 17.11 -9.49
N GLY A 557 0.06 17.71 -10.13
CA GLY A 557 0.96 18.69 -9.50
C GLY A 557 2.12 18.04 -8.73
N GLY A 558 2.61 18.71 -7.68
CA GLY A 558 3.87 18.32 -7.01
C GLY A 558 3.88 16.92 -6.37
N LYS A 559 2.71 16.30 -6.15
CA LYS A 559 2.55 14.96 -5.58
C LYS A 559 2.46 13.85 -6.64
N CYS A 560 2.49 14.19 -7.92
CA CYS A 560 2.38 13.22 -9.01
C CYS A 560 3.48 12.14 -8.94
N GLY A 561 3.09 10.87 -9.03
CA GLY A 561 3.97 9.70 -8.95
C GLY A 561 4.41 9.31 -7.53
N LEU A 562 4.28 10.22 -6.56
CA LEU A 562 4.69 9.99 -5.15
C LEU A 562 3.53 9.53 -4.27
N VAL A 563 2.31 9.87 -4.64
CA VAL A 563 1.08 9.40 -4.00
C VAL A 563 0.34 8.55 -5.02
N LYS A 564 0.16 7.27 -4.72
CA LYS A 564 -0.46 6.29 -5.61
C LYS A 564 -1.67 5.69 -4.90
N ASN A 565 -2.58 5.08 -5.67
CA ASN A 565 -3.63 4.25 -5.09
C ASN A 565 -3.31 2.78 -5.34
N MET A 566 -3.61 1.91 -4.38
CA MET A 566 -3.50 0.46 -4.60
C MET A 566 -4.48 -0.01 -5.69
N ALA A 567 -4.04 -0.99 -6.48
CA ALA A 567 -4.91 -1.75 -7.39
C ALA A 567 -6.03 -2.42 -6.60
N ILE A 568 -7.19 -2.68 -7.22
CA ILE A 568 -8.41 -3.03 -6.49
C ILE A 568 -8.33 -4.39 -5.78
N THR A 569 -7.67 -5.38 -6.38
CA THR A 569 -7.43 -6.71 -5.81
C THR A 569 -6.11 -6.81 -5.02
N GLY A 570 -5.33 -5.72 -4.97
CA GLY A 570 -4.10 -5.67 -4.18
C GLY A 570 -4.39 -5.90 -2.69
N LEU A 571 -3.76 -6.93 -2.13
CA LEU A 571 -3.87 -7.35 -0.73
C LEU A 571 -2.53 -7.14 -0.03
N VAL A 572 -2.53 -6.52 1.15
CA VAL A 572 -1.30 -6.31 1.93
C VAL A 572 -1.06 -7.50 2.86
N SER A 573 0.13 -8.10 2.82
CA SER A 573 0.53 -9.20 3.69
C SER A 573 0.60 -8.77 5.15
N THR A 574 0.28 -9.71 6.04
CA THR A 574 0.30 -9.55 7.50
C THR A 574 1.39 -10.43 8.11
N ASN A 575 1.83 -10.15 9.35
CA ASN A 575 2.87 -10.99 9.96
C ASN A 575 2.31 -12.39 10.24
N LEU A 576 3.07 -13.43 9.87
CA LEU A 576 2.69 -14.80 10.19
C LEU A 576 2.97 -15.09 11.67
N MET A 577 1.99 -15.66 12.36
CA MET A 577 2.13 -16.07 13.77
C MET A 577 2.82 -17.44 13.92
N GLU A 578 2.80 -18.26 12.86
CA GLU A 578 3.35 -19.61 12.89
C GLU A 578 4.78 -19.70 12.31
N PRO A 579 5.68 -20.50 12.93
CA PRO A 579 7.07 -20.61 12.49
C PRO A 579 7.20 -21.48 11.23
N LEU A 580 7.87 -20.96 10.20
CA LEU A 580 8.04 -21.65 8.92
C LEU A 580 9.15 -22.71 8.91
N LYS A 581 10.18 -22.58 9.78
CA LYS A 581 11.39 -23.42 9.76
C LYS A 581 11.10 -24.92 9.71
N GLY A 582 10.17 -25.41 10.54
CA GLY A 582 9.80 -26.83 10.56
C GLY A 582 9.10 -27.30 9.28
N LYS A 583 8.35 -26.43 8.61
CA LYS A 583 7.68 -26.72 7.34
C LYS A 583 8.70 -26.80 6.19
N LEU A 584 9.71 -25.93 6.20
CA LEU A 584 10.78 -25.90 5.18
C LEU A 584 11.65 -27.15 5.21
N ILE A 585 12.01 -27.65 6.39
CA ILE A 585 12.78 -28.90 6.53
C ILE A 585 12.01 -30.07 5.91
N LYS A 586 10.68 -30.15 6.15
CA LYS A 586 9.80 -31.16 5.55
C LYS A 586 9.66 -31.08 4.02
N CYS A 587 10.10 -29.97 3.41
CA CYS A 587 10.13 -29.79 1.96
C CYS A 587 11.47 -30.20 1.33
N GLY A 588 12.49 -30.51 2.13
CA GLY A 588 13.83 -30.85 1.65
C GLY A 588 14.91 -29.81 1.96
N MET A 589 14.65 -28.84 2.86
CA MET A 589 15.69 -27.90 3.31
C MET A 589 16.63 -28.57 4.32
N GLY A 590 17.92 -28.65 3.98
CA GLY A 590 18.99 -29.02 4.90
C GLY A 590 19.30 -27.88 5.89
N LYS A 591 19.61 -28.23 7.14
CA LYS A 591 20.01 -27.24 8.16
C LYS A 591 21.45 -26.79 7.94
N LEU A 592 21.74 -25.52 8.20
CA LEU A 592 23.11 -25.06 8.45
C LEU A 592 23.57 -25.66 9.78
N VAL A 593 24.57 -26.55 9.74
CA VAL A 593 25.20 -27.15 10.92
C VAL A 593 26.60 -26.56 11.05
N ASP A 594 27.03 -26.26 12.28
CA ASP A 594 28.30 -25.56 12.57
C ASP A 594 29.58 -26.36 12.22
N GLU A 595 29.47 -27.67 11.97
CA GLU A 595 30.61 -28.60 11.94
C GLU A 595 31.03 -29.16 10.56
N ALA A 596 30.50 -28.69 9.42
CA ALA A 596 30.91 -29.27 8.13
C ALA A 596 30.97 -28.27 6.97
N PHE A 597 31.93 -27.34 7.03
CA PHE A 597 32.38 -26.57 5.88
C PHE A 597 33.63 -27.24 5.30
N SER A 598 33.50 -27.94 4.17
CA SER A 598 34.66 -28.28 3.31
C SER A 598 34.28 -28.97 1.99
N SER A 599 33.24 -29.83 1.97
CA SER A 599 32.88 -30.56 0.73
C SER A 599 31.39 -30.79 0.49
N SER A 600 30.54 -30.69 1.51
CA SER A 600 29.12 -31.08 1.42
C SER A 600 28.20 -30.03 0.77
N TRP A 601 28.60 -28.75 0.69
CA TRP A 601 27.70 -27.65 0.26
C TRP A 601 27.98 -27.11 -1.14
N LYS A 602 29.07 -27.56 -1.77
CA LYS A 602 29.46 -27.12 -3.11
C LYS A 602 28.46 -27.67 -4.13
N GLY A 603 27.82 -26.78 -4.90
CA GLY A 603 26.80 -27.13 -5.90
C GLY A 603 25.37 -27.26 -5.37
N LYS A 604 25.10 -26.91 -4.10
CA LYS A 604 23.75 -26.86 -3.53
C LYS A 604 23.17 -25.45 -3.59
N ASP A 605 21.85 -25.35 -3.75
CA ASP A 605 21.15 -24.07 -3.81
C ASP A 605 20.85 -23.52 -2.41
N LYS A 606 20.89 -22.20 -2.27
CA LYS A 606 20.79 -21.49 -0.97
C LYS A 606 19.34 -21.13 -0.67
N VAL A 607 18.89 -21.35 0.57
CA VAL A 607 17.53 -21.04 1.00
C VAL A 607 17.52 -19.87 1.98
N PHE A 608 16.91 -18.76 1.56
CA PHE A 608 16.76 -17.53 2.34
C PHE A 608 15.31 -17.37 2.83
N VAL A 609 15.12 -16.92 4.07
CA VAL A 609 13.80 -16.56 4.61
C VAL A 609 13.86 -15.16 5.18
N ASN A 610 13.06 -14.23 4.64
CA ASN A 610 13.07 -12.81 5.01
C ASN A 610 14.47 -12.17 4.94
N GLY A 611 15.34 -12.67 4.06
CA GLY A 611 16.72 -12.24 3.90
C GLY A 611 17.76 -13.00 4.72
N ASP A 612 17.34 -13.81 5.69
CA ASP A 612 18.24 -14.63 6.51
C ASP A 612 18.56 -15.95 5.79
N TRP A 613 19.84 -16.32 5.69
CA TRP A 613 20.24 -17.62 5.13
C TRP A 613 19.97 -18.72 6.18
N LEU A 614 18.96 -19.56 5.95
CA LEU A 614 18.55 -20.59 6.92
C LEU A 614 19.03 -22.00 6.59
N GLY A 615 19.30 -22.29 5.32
CA GLY A 615 19.57 -23.65 4.87
C GLY A 615 20.05 -23.75 3.42
N VAL A 616 20.27 -24.98 2.99
CA VAL A 616 20.61 -25.34 1.60
C VAL A 616 19.69 -26.44 1.12
N CYS A 617 19.47 -26.54 -0.19
CA CYS A 617 18.74 -27.64 -0.82
C CYS A 617 19.55 -28.24 -1.97
N ASP A 618 19.48 -29.56 -2.12
CA ASP A 618 20.22 -30.29 -3.16
C ASP A 618 19.64 -30.05 -4.55
N ASP A 619 18.31 -29.90 -4.63
CA ASP A 619 17.58 -29.59 -5.86
C ASP A 619 16.54 -28.51 -5.59
N SER A 620 16.81 -27.28 -6.02
CA SER A 620 15.86 -26.17 -5.86
C SER A 620 14.56 -26.36 -6.63
N LEU A 621 14.56 -27.10 -7.76
CA LEU A 621 13.34 -27.33 -8.54
C LEU A 621 12.36 -28.21 -7.76
N SER A 622 12.81 -29.37 -7.27
CA SER A 622 11.98 -30.24 -6.43
C SER A 622 11.57 -29.53 -5.14
N PHE A 623 12.48 -28.80 -4.49
CA PHE A 623 12.20 -28.04 -3.28
C PHE A 623 11.07 -27.02 -3.49
N VAL A 624 11.20 -26.14 -4.50
CA VAL A 624 10.20 -25.10 -4.82
C VAL A 624 8.87 -25.73 -5.24
N THR A 625 8.89 -26.79 -6.04
CA THR A 625 7.68 -27.50 -6.47
C THR A 625 6.93 -28.08 -5.26
N ASN A 626 7.65 -28.68 -4.32
CA ASN A 626 7.07 -29.25 -3.11
C ASN A 626 6.54 -28.15 -2.17
N LEU A 627 7.22 -27.00 -2.11
CA LEU A 627 6.81 -25.83 -1.34
C LEU A 627 5.52 -25.21 -1.90
N LYS A 628 5.45 -24.98 -3.22
CA LYS A 628 4.23 -24.51 -3.91
C LYS A 628 3.08 -25.50 -3.75
N ARG A 629 3.34 -26.81 -3.88
CA ARG A 629 2.34 -27.86 -3.64
C ARG A 629 1.79 -27.81 -2.21
N ARG A 630 2.65 -27.62 -1.19
CA ARG A 630 2.21 -27.48 0.20
C ARG A 630 1.47 -26.17 0.45
N ARG A 631 1.83 -25.07 -0.21
CA ARG A 631 1.08 -23.81 -0.19
C ARG A 631 -0.35 -24.01 -0.72
N ARG A 632 -0.48 -24.75 -1.82
CA ARG A 632 -1.76 -25.11 -2.47
C ARG A 632 -2.58 -26.19 -1.74
N SER A 633 -2.08 -26.74 -0.64
CA SER A 633 -2.74 -27.79 0.15
C SER A 633 -2.76 -27.47 1.65
N LYS A 634 -2.81 -26.18 2.01
CA LYS A 634 -2.87 -25.65 3.39
C LYS A 634 -1.65 -25.94 4.28
N GLY A 635 -0.62 -26.61 3.77
CA GLY A 635 0.60 -26.91 4.51
C GLY A 635 1.44 -25.67 4.82
N ILE A 636 1.42 -24.67 3.93
CA ILE A 636 2.11 -23.38 4.05
C ILE A 636 1.09 -22.25 3.84
N PRO A 637 1.13 -21.14 4.60
CA PRO A 637 0.18 -20.05 4.42
C PRO A 637 0.20 -19.46 3.01
N PRO A 638 -0.97 -19.13 2.44
CA PRO A 638 -1.05 -18.54 1.10
C PRO A 638 -0.29 -17.20 0.94
N GLN A 639 -0.06 -16.45 2.03
CA GLN A 639 0.67 -15.17 1.99
C GLN A 639 2.21 -15.32 1.91
N VAL A 640 2.73 -16.54 2.03
CA VAL A 640 4.17 -16.81 1.87
C VAL A 640 4.51 -16.73 0.38
N GLU A 641 5.43 -15.85 0.05
CA GLU A 641 5.91 -15.64 -1.32
C GLU A 641 7.21 -16.41 -1.53
N ILE A 642 7.36 -16.99 -2.72
CA ILE A 642 8.44 -17.92 -3.04
C ILE A 642 9.09 -17.48 -4.36
N LYS A 643 10.31 -16.96 -4.27
CA LYS A 643 11.15 -16.58 -5.40
C LYS A 643 12.21 -17.64 -5.65
N TRP A 644 12.32 -18.10 -6.89
CA TRP A 644 13.33 -19.04 -7.36
C TRP A 644 14.30 -18.36 -8.31
N ASP A 645 15.42 -17.88 -7.78
CA ASP A 645 16.49 -17.25 -8.54
C ASP A 645 17.44 -18.31 -9.11
N ARG A 646 17.12 -18.79 -10.31
CA ARG A 646 17.91 -19.79 -11.04
C ARG A 646 19.32 -19.32 -11.38
N LYS A 647 19.53 -18.01 -11.55
CA LYS A 647 20.82 -17.44 -11.98
C LYS A 647 21.85 -17.51 -10.85
N HIS A 648 21.39 -17.33 -9.61
CA HIS A 648 22.27 -17.33 -8.44
C HIS A 648 22.20 -18.63 -7.63
N GLY A 649 21.34 -19.58 -8.01
CA GLY A 649 21.12 -20.80 -7.24
C GLY A 649 20.50 -20.52 -5.87
N GLU A 650 19.48 -19.65 -5.84
CA GLU A 650 18.86 -19.19 -4.59
C GLU A 650 17.34 -19.39 -4.60
N VAL A 651 16.80 -19.82 -3.46
CA VAL A 651 15.37 -19.83 -3.17
C VAL A 651 15.12 -18.82 -2.05
N ARG A 652 14.43 -17.72 -2.36
CA ARG A 652 14.11 -16.66 -1.40
C ARG A 652 12.64 -16.74 -1.01
N ILE A 653 12.38 -16.82 0.29
CA ILE A 653 11.04 -16.99 0.86
C ILE A 653 10.71 -15.76 1.69
N PHE A 654 9.58 -15.12 1.41
CA PHE A 654 9.14 -13.92 2.13
C PHE A 654 7.84 -14.21 2.90
N SER A 655 7.85 -13.83 4.17
CA SER A 655 6.78 -14.05 5.15
C SER A 655 6.53 -12.83 6.04
N ASP A 656 7.20 -11.72 5.76
CA ASP A 656 7.03 -10.42 6.39
C ASP A 656 5.72 -9.73 5.97
N ALA A 657 5.25 -8.83 6.82
CA ALA A 657 4.11 -7.95 6.56
C ALA A 657 4.49 -6.79 5.62
N GLY A 658 3.49 -6.24 4.93
CA GLY A 658 3.63 -5.04 4.10
C GLY A 658 3.90 -5.30 2.61
N ARG A 659 3.99 -6.56 2.18
CA ARG A 659 4.07 -6.92 0.76
C ARG A 659 2.70 -6.83 0.11
N ILE A 660 2.63 -6.37 -1.14
CA ILE A 660 1.36 -6.33 -1.88
C ILE A 660 1.27 -7.59 -2.74
N LEU A 661 0.29 -8.42 -2.44
CA LEU A 661 -0.06 -9.65 -3.13
C LEU A 661 -1.27 -9.42 -4.04
N ARG A 662 -1.40 -10.18 -5.12
CA ARG A 662 -2.59 -10.20 -5.98
C ARG A 662 -3.09 -11.62 -6.22
N PRO A 663 -4.41 -11.85 -6.32
CA PRO A 663 -4.97 -13.16 -6.63
C PRO A 663 -4.91 -13.46 -8.12
N LEU A 664 -4.40 -14.64 -8.49
CA LEU A 664 -4.38 -15.16 -9.86
C LEU A 664 -4.93 -16.59 -9.92
N LEU A 665 -5.50 -16.97 -11.06
CA LEU A 665 -5.90 -18.35 -11.32
C LEU A 665 -4.68 -19.20 -11.66
N ILE A 666 -4.61 -20.42 -11.13
CA ILE A 666 -3.57 -21.39 -11.48
C ILE A 666 -4.04 -22.17 -12.72
N VAL A 667 -3.33 -22.01 -13.83
CA VAL A 667 -3.72 -22.60 -15.14
C VAL A 667 -3.77 -24.13 -15.07
N GLU A 668 -2.79 -24.76 -14.43
CA GLU A 668 -2.71 -26.21 -14.23
C GLU A 668 -3.93 -26.79 -13.50
N ASN A 669 -4.58 -26.00 -12.64
CA ASN A 669 -5.68 -26.44 -11.79
C ASN A 669 -7.06 -26.06 -12.34
N ILE A 670 -7.17 -25.49 -13.54
CA ILE A 670 -8.45 -25.13 -14.16
C ILE A 670 -9.37 -26.35 -14.29
N ASN A 671 -8.81 -27.52 -14.62
CA ASN A 671 -9.58 -28.76 -14.76
C ASN A 671 -10.17 -29.29 -13.44
N LYS A 672 -9.74 -28.76 -12.29
CA LYS A 672 -10.28 -29.14 -10.97
C LYS A 672 -11.54 -28.34 -10.61
N ILE A 673 -11.88 -27.32 -11.39
CA ILE A 673 -13.03 -26.47 -11.13
C ILE A 673 -14.31 -27.29 -11.34
N LYS A 674 -14.99 -27.62 -10.24
CA LYS A 674 -16.34 -28.18 -10.28
C LYS A 674 -17.34 -27.02 -10.29
N LEU A 675 -18.46 -27.10 -11.01
CA LEU A 675 -19.51 -26.07 -10.93
C LEU A 675 -20.52 -26.49 -9.86
N VAL A 676 -20.38 -25.98 -8.63
CA VAL A 676 -21.26 -26.34 -7.51
C VAL A 676 -22.41 -25.33 -7.37
N LYS A 677 -23.66 -25.83 -7.27
CA LYS A 677 -24.83 -25.02 -6.89
C LYS A 677 -24.69 -24.62 -5.42
N GLY A 678 -24.28 -23.38 -5.16
CA GLY A 678 -24.05 -22.86 -3.79
C GLY A 678 -22.90 -21.85 -3.68
N GLY A 679 -22.09 -21.71 -4.74
CA GLY A 679 -20.95 -20.78 -4.77
C GLY A 679 -19.74 -21.29 -4.00
N TYR A 680 -18.58 -20.67 -4.24
CA TYR A 680 -17.32 -20.95 -3.55
C TYR A 680 -16.97 -19.81 -2.59
N THR A 681 -16.43 -20.15 -1.42
CA THR A 681 -15.75 -19.16 -0.59
C THR A 681 -14.35 -18.90 -1.14
N PHE A 682 -13.84 -17.68 -1.06
CA PHE A 682 -12.53 -17.38 -1.60
C PHE A 682 -11.43 -18.18 -0.87
N GLN A 683 -11.61 -18.41 0.44
CA GLN A 683 -10.74 -19.28 1.21
C GLN A 683 -10.74 -20.72 0.69
N SER A 684 -11.89 -21.30 0.33
CA SER A 684 -11.93 -22.66 -0.23
C SER A 684 -11.18 -22.74 -1.57
N LEU A 685 -11.23 -21.69 -2.39
CA LEU A 685 -10.49 -21.63 -3.66
C LEU A 685 -8.96 -21.54 -3.46
N LEU A 686 -8.50 -20.84 -2.42
CA LEU A 686 -7.09 -20.83 -2.02
C LEU A 686 -6.66 -22.21 -1.50
N ASP A 687 -7.52 -22.81 -0.68
CA ASP A 687 -7.30 -24.08 0.01
C ASP A 687 -7.25 -25.28 -0.94
N GLU A 688 -8.01 -25.24 -2.04
CA GLU A 688 -8.01 -26.21 -3.14
C GLU A 688 -6.92 -25.92 -4.18
N GLY A 689 -6.21 -24.79 -4.05
CA GLY A 689 -5.17 -24.36 -4.98
C GLY A 689 -5.72 -23.98 -6.35
N ILE A 690 -6.97 -23.51 -6.45
CA ILE A 690 -7.53 -22.96 -7.70
C ILE A 690 -7.01 -21.54 -7.92
N VAL A 691 -6.90 -20.76 -6.83
CA VAL A 691 -6.38 -19.39 -6.81
C VAL A 691 -5.09 -19.33 -5.99
N GLU A 692 -4.14 -18.50 -6.42
CA GLU A 692 -2.86 -18.27 -5.73
C GLU A 692 -2.62 -16.77 -5.51
N LEU A 693 -2.09 -16.40 -4.35
CA LEU A 693 -1.69 -15.04 -4.04
C LEU A 693 -0.22 -14.84 -4.45
N ILE A 694 0.02 -13.98 -5.43
CA ILE A 694 1.35 -13.73 -6.00
C ILE A 694 1.84 -12.34 -5.61
N GLY A 695 3.05 -12.31 -5.02
CA GLY A 695 3.75 -11.08 -4.67
C GLY A 695 4.61 -10.53 -5.82
N VAL A 696 5.42 -9.51 -5.53
CA VAL A 696 6.20 -8.79 -6.54
C VAL A 696 7.44 -9.55 -6.98
N GLU A 697 8.15 -10.20 -6.06
CA GLU A 697 9.35 -10.97 -6.38
C GLU A 697 8.96 -12.29 -7.07
N GLU A 698 7.91 -12.97 -6.58
CA GLU A 698 7.43 -14.22 -7.20
C GLU A 698 6.84 -14.01 -8.62
N GLU A 699 6.33 -12.82 -8.93
CA GLU A 699 5.81 -12.49 -10.27
C GLU A 699 6.88 -12.64 -11.35
N GLU A 700 8.14 -12.36 -11.06
CA GLU A 700 9.24 -12.52 -12.02
C GLU A 700 9.45 -13.98 -12.47
N ASP A 701 8.95 -14.95 -11.70
CA ASP A 701 9.01 -16.38 -12.04
C ASP A 701 7.73 -16.87 -12.73
N CYS A 702 6.73 -16.00 -12.91
CA CYS A 702 5.41 -16.34 -13.43
C CYS A 702 5.24 -15.93 -14.90
N GLN A 703 4.58 -16.79 -15.69
CA GLN A 703 4.10 -16.45 -17.03
C GLN A 703 2.59 -16.28 -16.95
N THR A 704 2.12 -15.04 -16.86
CA THR A 704 0.70 -14.73 -16.58
C THR A 704 -0.05 -14.40 -17.87
N ALA A 705 -1.13 -15.12 -18.15
CA ALA A 705 -2.07 -14.78 -19.22
C ALA A 705 -2.90 -13.56 -18.83
N SER A 706 -2.97 -12.57 -19.72
CA SER A 706 -3.75 -11.34 -19.53
C SER A 706 -5.26 -11.58 -19.47
N GLY A 707 -5.76 -12.78 -19.76
CA GLY A 707 -7.17 -13.12 -19.66
C GLY A 707 -7.48 -14.46 -20.28
N ILE A 708 -8.70 -14.95 -20.02
CA ILE A 708 -9.13 -16.30 -20.40
C ILE A 708 -8.98 -16.59 -21.89
N LYS A 709 -9.32 -15.64 -22.77
CA LYS A 709 -9.19 -15.77 -24.23
C LYS A 709 -7.80 -16.22 -24.70
N TYR A 710 -6.74 -15.83 -23.99
CA TYR A 710 -5.36 -16.18 -24.33
C TYR A 710 -5.00 -17.62 -24.00
N LEU A 711 -5.74 -18.26 -23.10
CA LEU A 711 -5.59 -19.68 -22.82
C LEU A 711 -6.10 -20.56 -23.97
N PHE A 712 -7.03 -20.04 -24.78
CA PHE A 712 -7.66 -20.75 -25.91
C PHE A 712 -7.09 -20.35 -27.29
N LEU A 713 -6.21 -19.34 -27.35
CA LEU A 713 -5.64 -18.81 -28.60
C LEU A 713 -4.60 -19.73 -29.28
N GLY A 714 -4.15 -20.80 -28.59
CA GLY A 714 -3.19 -21.79 -29.10
C GLY A 714 -3.64 -22.55 -30.36
N GLU A 715 -4.89 -22.40 -30.79
CA GLU A 715 -5.41 -23.02 -32.02
C GLU A 715 -5.04 -22.28 -33.31
N LYS A 716 -4.50 -21.04 -33.26
CA LYS A 716 -4.25 -20.23 -34.47
C LYS A 716 -2.85 -19.59 -34.49
N LYS A 717 -1.86 -20.35 -34.97
CA LYS A 717 -0.61 -19.92 -35.67
C LYS A 717 0.59 -19.33 -34.87
N GLN A 718 0.83 -19.69 -33.61
CA GLN A 718 2.13 -19.44 -32.94
C GLN A 718 2.51 -20.64 -32.05
N PRO A 719 3.79 -20.85 -31.70
CA PRO A 719 4.13 -21.87 -30.70
C PRO A 719 3.35 -21.59 -29.41
N PRO A 720 2.75 -22.61 -28.77
CA PRO A 720 1.89 -22.40 -27.61
C PRO A 720 2.71 -21.83 -26.46
N ILE A 721 2.44 -20.58 -26.09
CA ILE A 721 2.97 -19.97 -24.87
C ILE A 721 2.32 -20.70 -23.68
N THR A 722 3.12 -21.37 -22.86
CA THR A 722 2.64 -22.08 -21.67
C THR A 722 2.47 -21.09 -20.52
N TYR A 723 1.24 -20.82 -20.12
CA TYR A 723 0.97 -19.92 -18.98
C TYR A 723 0.99 -20.67 -17.66
N THR A 724 1.58 -20.07 -16.61
CA THR A 724 1.50 -20.60 -15.24
C THR A 724 0.26 -20.10 -14.51
N HIS A 725 -0.10 -18.84 -14.75
CA HIS A 725 -1.22 -18.16 -14.11
C HIS A 725 -2.08 -17.41 -15.12
N CYS A 726 -3.29 -17.03 -14.72
CA CYS A 726 -4.16 -16.17 -15.51
C CYS A 726 -4.78 -15.07 -14.62
N GLU A 727 -4.87 -13.85 -15.17
CA GLU A 727 -5.59 -12.74 -14.55
C GLU A 727 -7.10 -13.04 -14.49
N LEU A 728 -7.73 -12.67 -13.38
CA LEU A 728 -9.19 -12.79 -13.22
C LEU A 728 -9.94 -11.86 -14.18
N ASP A 729 -9.50 -10.59 -14.25
CA ASP A 729 -9.92 -9.58 -15.23
C ASP A 729 -8.91 -8.43 -15.22
N LEU A 730 -8.57 -7.89 -16.40
CA LEU A 730 -7.55 -6.83 -16.52
C LEU A 730 -7.97 -5.49 -15.88
N SER A 731 -9.27 -5.24 -15.69
CA SER A 731 -9.72 -4.03 -14.99
C SER A 731 -9.25 -4.00 -13.54
N PHE A 732 -8.92 -5.15 -12.93
CA PHE A 732 -8.43 -5.20 -11.55
C PHE A 732 -7.01 -4.65 -11.35
N LEU A 733 -6.27 -4.43 -12.44
CA LEU A 733 -5.00 -3.71 -12.42
C LEU A 733 -5.17 -2.24 -12.03
N PHE A 734 -6.38 -1.71 -12.24
CA PHE A 734 -6.72 -0.35 -11.89
C PHE A 734 -7.09 -0.19 -10.41
N GLY A 735 -6.86 1.02 -9.90
CA GLY A 735 -7.43 1.45 -8.63
C GLY A 735 -8.93 1.68 -8.77
N LEU A 736 -9.63 1.68 -7.64
CA LEU A 736 -11.09 1.77 -7.57
C LEU A 736 -11.68 2.91 -8.42
N SER A 737 -11.03 4.07 -8.46
CA SER A 737 -11.52 5.22 -9.21
C SER A 737 -11.32 5.15 -10.73
N CYS A 738 -10.34 4.38 -11.20
CA CYS A 738 -10.05 4.22 -12.63
C CYS A 738 -10.84 3.05 -13.20
N GLY A 739 -10.95 1.95 -12.45
CA GLY A 739 -11.60 0.71 -12.90
C GLY A 739 -13.12 0.82 -13.10
N ILE A 740 -13.72 1.94 -12.69
CA ILE A 740 -15.14 2.26 -12.90
C ILE A 740 -15.38 3.24 -14.05
N ILE A 741 -14.34 3.76 -14.69
CA ILE A 741 -14.46 4.59 -15.89
C ILE A 741 -14.70 3.66 -17.09
N PRO A 742 -15.76 3.89 -17.88
CA PRO A 742 -16.09 3.02 -19.00
C PRO A 742 -15.16 3.31 -20.16
N PHE A 743 -14.81 2.28 -20.94
CA PHE A 743 -13.91 2.45 -22.09
C PHE A 743 -12.60 3.19 -21.75
N ALA A 744 -12.13 3.16 -20.50
CA ALA A 744 -10.98 3.97 -20.06
C ALA A 744 -9.67 3.67 -20.84
N ASN A 745 -9.60 2.48 -21.47
CA ASN A 745 -8.51 2.06 -22.34
C ASN A 745 -8.55 2.68 -23.75
N HIS A 746 -9.63 3.38 -24.11
CA HIS A 746 -9.79 4.09 -25.38
C HIS A 746 -9.43 5.57 -25.27
N ASP A 747 -9.29 6.11 -24.05
CA ASP A 747 -8.92 7.50 -23.85
C ASP A 747 -7.41 7.69 -23.70
N HIS A 748 -6.95 8.90 -24.01
CA HIS A 748 -5.58 9.29 -23.72
C HIS A 748 -5.33 9.32 -22.19
N SER A 749 -4.28 8.62 -21.73
CA SER A 749 -3.99 8.35 -20.31
C SER A 749 -3.98 9.58 -19.38
N LYS A 750 -3.54 10.75 -19.89
CA LYS A 750 -3.51 12.04 -19.15
C LYS A 750 -4.90 12.62 -18.82
N ARG A 751 -5.99 12.06 -19.35
CA ARG A 751 -7.33 12.65 -19.26
C ARG A 751 -8.28 11.90 -18.33
N ASN A 752 -7.98 10.69 -17.88
CA ASN A 752 -8.88 9.97 -16.99
C ASN A 752 -9.05 10.71 -15.65
N LEU A 753 -10.26 11.22 -15.40
CA LEU A 753 -10.62 11.87 -14.14
C LEU A 753 -11.40 10.92 -13.25
N TYR A 754 -11.02 10.94 -11.98
CA TYR A 754 -11.38 9.92 -11.01
C TYR A 754 -12.66 10.26 -10.27
N TYR A 755 -13.78 9.83 -10.83
CA TYR A 755 -15.07 9.95 -10.16
C TYR A 755 -15.96 8.73 -10.36
N PRO A 756 -16.92 8.46 -9.48
CA PRO A 756 -17.75 7.26 -9.54
C PRO A 756 -19.02 7.44 -10.37
N GLN A 757 -19.42 6.40 -11.09
CA GLN A 757 -20.48 6.40 -12.12
C GLN A 757 -21.53 5.29 -11.95
N ARG A 758 -22.85 5.58 -12.04
CA ARG A 758 -23.82 4.62 -12.63
C ARG A 758 -24.25 5.18 -13.98
N PRO A 759 -23.55 4.79 -15.03
CA PRO A 759 -24.05 4.99 -16.38
C PRO A 759 -25.14 3.95 -16.65
N LEU A 760 -25.74 4.01 -17.84
CA LEU A 760 -26.71 3.00 -18.32
C LEU A 760 -26.10 1.58 -18.44
N PHE A 761 -24.78 1.43 -18.26
CA PHE A 761 -23.99 0.20 -18.42
C PHE A 761 -23.29 -0.21 -17.10
N ARG A 762 -22.72 -1.43 -17.04
CA ARG A 762 -21.98 -1.95 -15.87
C ARG A 762 -20.48 -2.07 -16.17
N THR A 763 -19.63 -2.11 -15.14
CA THR A 763 -18.24 -2.59 -15.25
C THR A 763 -18.06 -3.81 -14.35
N MET A 764 -17.09 -4.67 -14.64
CA MET A 764 -16.80 -5.86 -13.83
C MET A 764 -16.59 -5.49 -12.36
N ILE A 765 -15.82 -4.43 -12.10
CA ILE A 765 -15.60 -3.89 -10.75
C ILE A 765 -16.90 -3.42 -10.09
N SER A 766 -17.70 -2.62 -10.79
CA SER A 766 -18.97 -2.08 -10.25
C SER A 766 -19.95 -3.21 -9.90
N ASP A 767 -19.97 -4.26 -10.70
CA ASP A 767 -20.84 -5.42 -10.51
C ASP A 767 -20.34 -6.34 -9.37
N CYS A 768 -19.03 -6.59 -9.27
CA CYS A 768 -18.46 -7.38 -8.17
C CYS A 768 -18.60 -6.71 -6.80
N LEU A 769 -18.61 -5.37 -6.75
CA LEU A 769 -18.83 -4.60 -5.53
C LEU A 769 -20.31 -4.37 -5.21
N GLY A 770 -21.21 -4.65 -6.16
CA GLY A 770 -22.65 -4.51 -5.99
C GLY A 770 -23.20 -5.59 -5.06
N HIS A 771 -23.87 -5.21 -3.99
CA HIS A 771 -24.50 -6.18 -3.08
C HIS A 771 -25.71 -6.85 -3.77
N PRO A 772 -25.82 -8.19 -3.81
CA PRO A 772 -26.97 -8.88 -4.41
C PRO A 772 -28.30 -8.75 -3.64
N ALA A 773 -28.33 -8.04 -2.50
CA ALA A 773 -29.46 -8.03 -1.56
C ALA A 773 -30.60 -7.04 -1.90
N PHE A 774 -30.70 -6.54 -3.13
CA PHE A 774 -31.85 -5.74 -3.55
C PHE A 774 -32.56 -6.42 -4.72
N PRO A 775 -33.68 -7.12 -4.45
CA PRO A 775 -34.66 -7.41 -5.48
C PRO A 775 -35.04 -6.10 -6.16
N GLN A 776 -35.32 -6.14 -7.46
CA GLN A 776 -36.06 -5.05 -8.10
C GLN A 776 -37.30 -4.76 -7.23
N ASP A 777 -37.53 -3.50 -6.88
CA ASP A 777 -38.79 -3.11 -6.24
C ASP A 777 -39.94 -3.57 -7.16
N LYS A 778 -41.07 -3.99 -6.58
CA LYS A 778 -42.26 -4.47 -7.30
C LYS A 778 -42.80 -3.46 -8.33
N ASN A 779 -42.32 -2.21 -8.28
CA ASN A 779 -42.64 -1.12 -9.18
C ASN A 779 -41.61 -0.87 -10.30
N GLY A 780 -40.59 -1.74 -10.48
CA GLY A 780 -39.58 -1.59 -11.54
C GLY A 780 -38.59 -0.43 -11.32
N ALA A 781 -38.62 0.23 -10.16
CA ALA A 781 -37.68 1.31 -9.83
C ALA A 781 -36.29 0.74 -9.51
N LEU A 782 -35.27 1.24 -10.22
CA LEU A 782 -33.87 0.86 -10.01
C LEU A 782 -33.41 1.29 -8.60
N PRO A 783 -32.79 0.41 -7.80
CA PRO A 783 -32.33 0.76 -6.46
C PRO A 783 -31.30 1.91 -6.51
N LYS A 784 -31.39 2.85 -5.55
CA LYS A 784 -30.47 3.99 -5.40
C LYS A 784 -29.03 3.48 -5.24
N PRO A 785 -28.12 3.82 -6.15
CA PRO A 785 -26.79 3.24 -6.11
C PRO A 785 -25.85 3.96 -5.11
N LYS A 786 -25.03 3.15 -4.44
CA LYS A 786 -24.30 3.44 -3.21
C LYS A 786 -23.09 4.40 -3.33
N TYR A 787 -22.62 4.71 -4.55
CA TYR A 787 -21.30 5.34 -4.76
C TYR A 787 -21.26 6.53 -5.73
N PHE A 788 -22.34 6.94 -6.38
CA PHE A 788 -22.25 7.77 -7.60
C PHE A 788 -22.62 9.24 -7.41
N ASN A 789 -21.85 10.13 -8.05
CA ASN A 789 -21.91 11.59 -7.87
C ASN A 789 -22.15 12.33 -9.21
N GLY A 790 -23.25 12.02 -9.90
CA GLY A 790 -23.60 12.66 -11.17
C GLY A 790 -24.95 12.21 -11.69
N GLN A 791 -25.29 12.66 -12.90
CA GLN A 791 -26.56 12.36 -13.57
C GLN A 791 -26.28 12.10 -15.06
N ASN A 792 -27.09 11.24 -15.67
CA ASN A 792 -27.10 11.09 -17.13
C ASN A 792 -27.73 12.35 -17.73
N ALA A 793 -27.07 12.92 -18.73
CA ALA A 793 -27.50 14.07 -19.50
C ALA A 793 -27.59 13.66 -20.98
N ILE A 794 -28.58 14.16 -21.71
CA ILE A 794 -28.56 14.09 -23.17
C ILE A 794 -27.57 15.15 -23.67
N VAL A 795 -26.43 14.67 -24.19
CA VAL A 795 -25.36 15.53 -24.67
C VAL A 795 -25.40 15.60 -26.17
N SER A 796 -25.40 16.82 -26.70
CA SER A 796 -25.26 17.10 -28.13
C SER A 796 -23.87 17.62 -28.44
N ILE A 797 -23.27 17.13 -29.54
CA ILE A 797 -21.95 17.53 -30.00
C ILE A 797 -22.13 18.41 -31.23
N ASN A 798 -22.19 19.72 -31.00
CA ASN A 798 -22.36 20.73 -32.04
C ASN A 798 -21.83 22.08 -31.58
N VAL A 799 -21.60 23.00 -32.52
CA VAL A 799 -21.31 24.40 -32.19
C VAL A 799 -22.63 25.11 -31.92
N HIS A 800 -22.71 25.87 -30.82
CA HIS A 800 -23.93 26.60 -30.45
C HIS A 800 -23.59 28.05 -30.11
N HIS A 801 -23.88 28.95 -31.06
CA HIS A 801 -23.68 30.40 -30.97
C HIS A 801 -22.29 30.86 -30.46
N GLY A 802 -21.26 30.01 -30.53
CA GLY A 802 -19.92 30.29 -30.01
C GLY A 802 -19.75 30.18 -28.48
N TYR A 803 -20.83 30.02 -27.71
CA TYR A 803 -20.77 30.01 -26.24
C TYR A 803 -20.22 28.71 -25.63
N ASN A 804 -19.97 27.68 -26.44
CA ASN A 804 -19.30 26.44 -26.05
C ASN A 804 -17.86 26.33 -26.56
N LEU A 805 -17.22 27.43 -26.96
CA LEU A 805 -15.79 27.44 -27.31
C LEU A 805 -14.89 27.26 -26.05
N GLU A 806 -13.64 26.86 -26.27
CA GLU A 806 -12.59 26.78 -25.22
C GLU A 806 -13.04 26.14 -23.89
N ASP A 807 -13.50 24.88 -23.95
CA ASP A 807 -13.96 24.10 -22.80
C ASP A 807 -15.19 24.68 -22.08
N SER A 808 -15.96 25.56 -22.72
CA SER A 808 -17.25 26.01 -22.24
C SER A 808 -18.38 25.02 -22.62
N LEU A 809 -19.44 25.01 -21.80
CA LEU A 809 -20.64 24.20 -21.96
C LEU A 809 -21.87 25.12 -22.08
N VAL A 810 -22.78 24.81 -22.99
CA VAL A 810 -24.13 25.39 -22.98
C VAL A 810 -25.08 24.39 -22.31
N MET A 811 -25.92 24.84 -21.39
CA MET A 811 -26.88 24.00 -20.67
C MET A 811 -28.32 24.48 -20.87
N ASN A 812 -29.23 23.51 -20.91
CA ASN A 812 -30.67 23.75 -21.04
C ASN A 812 -31.28 24.21 -19.72
N ARG A 813 -31.78 25.45 -19.70
CA ARG A 813 -32.39 26.07 -18.52
C ARG A 813 -33.59 25.27 -18.02
N ALA A 814 -34.44 24.77 -18.90
CA ALA A 814 -35.63 24.01 -18.50
C ALA A 814 -35.26 22.71 -17.77
N SER A 815 -34.17 22.04 -18.19
CA SER A 815 -33.65 20.86 -17.47
C SER A 815 -33.19 21.21 -16.05
N LEU A 816 -32.51 22.35 -15.87
CA LEU A 816 -32.08 22.82 -14.55
C LEU A 816 -33.26 23.21 -13.64
N GLU A 817 -34.28 23.85 -14.20
CA GLU A 817 -35.51 24.23 -13.49
C GLU A 817 -36.29 23.00 -12.99
N ARG A 818 -36.33 21.93 -13.81
CA ARG A 818 -36.85 20.61 -13.43
C ARG A 818 -36.02 19.90 -12.37
N GLY A 819 -34.84 20.41 -12.03
CA GLY A 819 -34.01 19.94 -10.91
C GLY A 819 -32.73 19.21 -11.31
N MET A 820 -32.36 19.22 -12.60
CA MET A 820 -31.10 18.62 -13.05
C MET A 820 -29.91 19.26 -12.33
N PHE A 821 -29.01 18.43 -11.79
CA PHE A 821 -27.83 18.79 -11.01
C PHE A 821 -28.06 19.74 -9.81
N ARG A 822 -29.30 19.83 -9.31
CA ARG A 822 -29.61 20.56 -8.07
C ARG A 822 -28.95 19.85 -6.89
N THR A 823 -28.24 20.61 -6.06
CA THR A 823 -27.52 20.09 -4.89
C THR A 823 -27.95 20.79 -3.61
N GLU A 824 -27.87 20.08 -2.49
CA GLU A 824 -28.00 20.63 -1.16
C GLU A 824 -26.59 20.81 -0.57
N HIS A 825 -26.26 22.03 -0.16
CA HIS A 825 -24.99 22.34 0.47
C HIS A 825 -25.20 22.59 1.97
N ILE A 826 -24.61 21.72 2.79
CA ILE A 826 -24.69 21.81 4.25
C ILE A 826 -23.37 22.36 4.77
N ARG A 827 -23.44 23.41 5.60
CA ARG A 827 -22.28 23.99 6.26
C ARG A 827 -22.54 24.14 7.75
N SER A 828 -21.57 23.72 8.56
CA SER A 828 -21.67 23.78 10.01
C SER A 828 -20.75 24.85 10.60
N TYR A 829 -21.29 25.65 11.51
CA TYR A 829 -20.57 26.58 12.37
C TYR A 829 -20.44 25.96 13.75
N LYS A 830 -19.26 26.07 14.35
CA LYS A 830 -18.97 25.50 15.66
C LYS A 830 -18.46 26.58 16.59
N ALA A 831 -18.97 26.58 17.80
CA ALA A 831 -18.52 27.39 18.93
C ALA A 831 -18.26 26.50 20.14
N VAL A 832 -17.30 26.89 20.98
CA VAL A 832 -17.01 26.27 22.27
C VAL A 832 -17.03 27.38 23.32
N VAL A 833 -17.68 27.12 24.45
CA VAL A 833 -17.81 28.03 25.59
C VAL A 833 -17.16 27.35 26.79
N ASP A 834 -16.12 27.96 27.33
CA ASP A 834 -15.47 27.51 28.56
C ASP A 834 -16.32 27.99 29.75
N ASN A 835 -16.85 27.05 30.54
CA ASN A 835 -17.77 27.35 31.65
C ASN A 835 -17.07 27.42 33.01
N LYS A 836 -15.74 27.50 33.05
CA LYS A 836 -14.96 27.34 34.29
C LYS A 836 -15.32 28.30 35.42
N GLU A 837 -16.04 29.40 35.16
CA GLU A 837 -16.44 30.38 36.21
C GLU A 837 -17.96 30.51 36.43
N LEU A 838 -18.82 29.84 35.63
CA LEU A 838 -20.28 30.00 35.68
C LEU A 838 -20.98 29.28 36.86
N PHE A 839 -20.26 28.47 37.63
CA PHE A 839 -20.84 27.68 38.71
C PHE A 839 -20.81 28.34 40.10
N GLU A 840 -20.18 29.52 40.26
CA GLU A 840 -20.09 30.15 41.58
C GLU A 840 -20.94 31.41 41.80
N THR A 841 -21.43 32.14 40.78
CA THR A 841 -22.34 33.27 41.07
C THR A 841 -23.37 33.61 39.99
N ARG A 842 -24.60 33.81 40.49
CA ARG A 842 -25.75 34.56 39.94
C ARG A 842 -26.70 33.87 38.95
N ARG A 843 -27.99 33.92 39.32
CA ARG A 843 -29.16 33.87 38.43
C ARG A 843 -28.91 34.71 37.18
N LEU A 844 -28.87 34.06 36.02
CA LEU A 844 -28.88 34.69 34.69
C LEU A 844 -30.04 35.69 34.61
N LYS A 845 -29.77 36.93 34.22
CA LYS A 845 -30.83 37.91 33.92
C LYS A 845 -31.45 37.51 32.59
N ALA A 846 -32.75 37.74 32.41
CA ALA A 846 -33.49 37.36 31.19
C ALA A 846 -32.94 37.94 29.86
N LYS A 847 -31.97 38.87 29.92
CA LYS A 847 -31.26 39.44 28.77
C LYS A 847 -30.03 38.63 28.31
N ASP A 848 -29.63 37.59 29.03
CA ASP A 848 -28.51 36.69 28.68
C ASP A 848 -28.98 35.42 27.95
N ARG A 849 -30.15 35.48 27.31
CA ARG A 849 -30.64 34.38 26.46
C ARG A 849 -29.79 34.28 25.21
N VAL A 850 -29.15 33.14 25.02
CA VAL A 850 -28.58 32.75 23.72
C VAL A 850 -29.76 32.45 22.79
N ASP A 851 -30.15 33.41 21.96
CA ASP A 851 -31.13 33.19 20.91
C ASP A 851 -30.48 32.39 19.78
N PHE A 852 -30.96 31.17 19.57
CA PHE A 852 -30.55 30.33 18.44
C PHE A 852 -31.44 30.64 17.24
N GLY A 853 -30.93 31.46 16.32
CA GLY A 853 -31.61 31.85 15.08
C GLY A 853 -30.78 32.84 14.27
N ILE A 854 -31.08 33.00 12.97
CA ILE A 854 -30.46 34.04 12.16
C ILE A 854 -31.17 35.35 12.50
N THR A 855 -30.58 36.12 13.40
CA THR A 855 -30.99 37.50 13.70
C THR A 855 -29.84 38.41 13.25
N GLU A 856 -30.10 39.33 12.32
CA GLU A 856 -29.08 40.27 11.78
C GLU A 856 -27.77 39.61 11.29
N ASN A 857 -27.84 38.44 10.66
CA ASN A 857 -26.70 37.63 10.20
C ASN A 857 -25.83 36.99 11.31
N ILE A 858 -26.26 36.96 12.56
CA ILE A 858 -25.59 36.20 13.64
C ILE A 858 -26.05 34.75 13.59
N VAL A 859 -25.10 33.79 13.61
CA VAL A 859 -25.38 32.34 13.59
C VAL A 859 -25.27 31.73 14.98
N ILE A 860 -24.32 32.19 15.80
CA ILE A 860 -24.15 31.78 17.20
C ILE A 860 -23.85 33.03 18.01
N GLY A 861 -24.76 33.40 18.92
CA GLY A 861 -24.56 34.49 19.87
C GLY A 861 -23.57 34.09 20.97
N MET A 862 -22.50 34.86 21.16
CA MET A 862 -21.51 34.65 22.23
C MET A 862 -21.10 35.98 22.83
N ARG A 863 -21.14 36.09 24.15
CA ARG A 863 -20.75 37.31 24.86
C ARG A 863 -19.83 36.96 26.03
N ALA A 864 -18.72 37.67 26.14
CA ALA A 864 -17.84 37.57 27.31
C ALA A 864 -18.48 38.27 28.51
N GLU A 865 -18.04 37.94 29.72
CA GLU A 865 -18.50 38.60 30.95
C GLU A 865 -18.15 40.09 30.99
N SER A 866 -17.07 40.49 30.30
CA SER A 866 -16.70 41.90 30.04
C SER A 866 -17.75 42.68 29.23
N GLY A 867 -18.73 41.98 28.66
CA GLY A 867 -19.75 42.54 27.78
C GLY A 867 -19.35 42.57 26.30
N GLU A 868 -18.13 42.13 25.96
CA GLU A 868 -17.61 42.04 24.60
C GLU A 868 -18.34 40.95 23.77
N ASP A 869 -18.67 41.28 22.53
CA ASP A 869 -19.36 40.40 21.60
C ASP A 869 -18.37 39.54 20.78
N HIS A 870 -18.45 38.22 20.96
CA HIS A 870 -17.68 37.23 20.20
C HIS A 870 -18.57 36.40 19.26
N SER A 871 -19.78 36.86 18.97
CA SER A 871 -20.75 36.13 18.17
C SER A 871 -20.22 35.74 16.79
N ILE A 872 -20.52 34.52 16.37
CA ILE A 872 -20.15 34.02 15.04
C ILE A 872 -21.19 34.51 14.04
N LYS A 873 -20.77 35.38 13.12
CA LYS A 873 -21.59 35.93 12.04
C LYS A 873 -21.50 35.07 10.76
N LEU A 874 -22.59 35.07 10.01
CA LEU A 874 -22.67 34.50 8.66
C LEU A 874 -21.70 35.26 7.75
N LYS A 875 -20.99 34.54 6.87
CA LYS A 875 -20.13 35.23 5.89
C LYS A 875 -21.02 35.92 4.86
N HIS A 876 -20.62 37.08 4.36
CA HIS A 876 -21.36 37.88 3.38
C HIS A 876 -21.73 37.12 2.09
N THR A 877 -20.95 36.11 1.69
CA THR A 877 -21.22 35.25 0.51
C THR A 877 -22.14 34.06 0.79
N GLU A 878 -22.53 33.86 2.05
CA GLU A 878 -23.25 32.67 2.50
C GLU A 878 -24.70 33.00 2.83
N LYS A 879 -25.59 32.11 2.42
CA LYS A 879 -27.03 32.18 2.67
C LYS A 879 -27.51 30.75 2.91
N GLY A 880 -28.51 30.58 3.75
CA GLY A 880 -29.06 29.26 4.03
C GLY A 880 -30.09 29.31 5.15
N SER A 881 -30.85 28.23 5.29
CA SER A 881 -31.76 28.01 6.39
C SER A 881 -31.09 27.12 7.45
N VAL A 882 -31.43 27.31 8.73
CA VAL A 882 -30.92 26.43 9.80
C VAL A 882 -31.56 25.05 9.62
N GLN A 883 -30.73 24.04 9.41
CA GLN A 883 -31.15 22.65 9.27
C GLN A 883 -31.09 21.90 10.60
N LYS A 884 -30.03 22.14 11.38
CA LYS A 884 -29.79 21.42 12.63
C LYS A 884 -28.99 22.27 13.61
N VAL A 885 -29.37 22.21 14.88
CA VAL A 885 -28.60 22.74 16.01
C VAL A 885 -28.27 21.58 16.94
N VAL A 886 -26.99 21.44 17.29
CA VAL A 886 -26.49 20.43 18.22
C VAL A 886 -25.82 21.12 19.38
N LEU A 887 -26.32 20.87 20.58
CA LEU A 887 -25.73 21.33 21.84
C LEU A 887 -25.11 20.11 22.54
N THR A 888 -23.82 20.17 22.82
CA THR A 888 -23.06 19.05 23.40
C THR A 888 -21.99 19.56 24.36
N ALA A 889 -21.61 18.78 25.35
CA ALA A 889 -20.38 19.02 26.11
C ALA A 889 -19.28 18.04 25.64
N ASN A 890 -18.03 18.48 25.64
CA ASN A 890 -16.88 17.59 25.40
C ASN A 890 -16.47 16.86 26.69
N ASP A 891 -15.43 16.03 26.60
CA ASP A 891 -14.85 15.28 27.73
C ASP A 891 -14.14 16.16 28.77
N GLU A 892 -13.86 17.42 28.44
CA GLU A 892 -13.30 18.42 29.36
C GLU A 892 -14.40 19.23 30.08
N GLY A 893 -15.68 18.95 29.81
CA GLY A 893 -16.83 19.66 30.39
C GLY A 893 -17.15 20.99 29.72
N GLU A 894 -16.48 21.32 28.61
CA GLU A 894 -16.74 22.54 27.84
C GLU A 894 -18.00 22.36 26.99
N ASN A 895 -18.89 23.34 27.06
CA ASN A 895 -20.08 23.36 26.22
C ASN A 895 -19.69 23.72 24.79
N SER A 896 -20.25 23.00 23.83
CA SER A 896 -20.03 23.21 22.41
C SER A 896 -21.36 23.22 21.67
N THR A 897 -21.48 24.15 20.74
CA THR A 897 -22.64 24.29 19.87
C THR A 897 -22.19 24.12 18.44
N VAL A 898 -22.95 23.32 17.67
CA VAL A 898 -22.82 23.21 16.23
C VAL A 898 -24.13 23.59 15.55
N VAL A 899 -24.12 24.64 14.74
CA VAL A 899 -25.26 25.07 13.92
C VAL A 899 -24.98 24.74 12.46
N SER A 900 -25.77 23.84 11.88
CA SER A 900 -25.70 23.45 10.47
C SER A 900 -26.74 24.23 9.66
N LEU A 901 -26.27 24.95 8.64
CA LEU A 901 -27.08 25.63 7.65
C LEU A 901 -27.16 24.78 6.38
N SER A 902 -28.35 24.70 5.79
CA SER A 902 -28.59 24.10 4.48
C SER A 902 -28.94 25.16 3.44
N GLN A 903 -28.36 25.00 2.25
CA GLN A 903 -28.66 25.82 1.08
C GLN A 903 -28.87 24.93 -0.15
N ILE A 904 -30.04 25.02 -0.76
CA ILE A 904 -30.30 24.41 -2.07
C ILE A 904 -29.65 25.29 -3.16
N ARG A 905 -28.90 24.67 -4.06
CA ARG A 905 -28.20 25.35 -5.17
C ARG A 905 -28.46 24.66 -6.50
N SER A 906 -29.11 25.37 -7.41
CA SER A 906 -29.15 25.01 -8.83
C SER A 906 -27.85 25.44 -9.53
N PRO A 907 -27.45 24.80 -10.64
CA PRO A 907 -26.31 25.23 -11.44
C PRO A 907 -26.48 26.64 -11.98
N VAL A 908 -25.38 27.40 -12.03
CA VAL A 908 -25.33 28.76 -12.58
C VAL A 908 -24.16 28.94 -13.55
N LEU A 909 -24.14 30.05 -14.29
CA LEU A 909 -23.01 30.44 -15.12
C LEU A 909 -21.70 30.41 -14.30
N GLY A 910 -20.65 29.87 -14.90
CA GLY A 910 -19.35 29.71 -14.24
C GLY A 910 -19.19 28.45 -13.38
N ASP A 911 -20.25 27.69 -13.15
CA ASP A 911 -20.14 26.38 -12.49
C ASP A 911 -19.40 25.38 -13.36
N LYS A 912 -18.70 24.45 -12.72
CA LYS A 912 -17.84 23.48 -13.39
C LYS A 912 -18.48 22.11 -13.42
N PHE A 913 -18.46 21.51 -14.59
CA PHE A 913 -18.92 20.16 -14.83
C PHE A 913 -17.84 19.33 -15.52
N SER A 914 -17.91 18.02 -15.38
CA SER A 914 -17.04 17.13 -16.13
C SER A 914 -17.76 15.86 -16.54
N SER A 915 -17.43 15.37 -17.74
CA SER A 915 -17.63 13.98 -18.08
C SER A 915 -16.68 13.08 -17.28
N MET A 916 -16.87 11.77 -17.43
CA MET A 916 -16.05 10.74 -16.80
C MET A 916 -14.70 10.54 -17.49
N HIS A 917 -14.57 11.07 -18.71
CA HIS A 917 -13.41 10.93 -19.59
C HIS A 917 -12.45 12.11 -19.49
N GLY A 918 -12.54 12.89 -18.41
CA GLY A 918 -11.63 14.03 -18.25
C GLY A 918 -12.11 15.37 -18.75
N GLN A 919 -13.26 15.38 -19.42
CA GLN A 919 -13.70 16.54 -20.17
C GLN A 919 -14.36 17.54 -19.23
N LYS A 920 -13.52 18.31 -18.52
CA LYS A 920 -13.96 19.43 -17.67
C LYS A 920 -14.40 20.57 -18.57
N GLY A 921 -15.52 21.19 -18.19
CA GLY A 921 -15.97 22.43 -18.79
C GLY A 921 -16.73 23.33 -17.80
N VAL A 922 -16.83 24.60 -18.17
CA VAL A 922 -17.52 25.63 -17.39
C VAL A 922 -18.83 25.98 -18.08
N VAL A 923 -19.91 26.20 -17.33
CA VAL A 923 -21.17 26.68 -17.93
C VAL A 923 -20.98 28.10 -18.44
N GLY A 924 -20.95 28.28 -19.77
CA GLY A 924 -20.82 29.58 -20.43
C GLY A 924 -22.16 30.21 -20.81
N LEU A 925 -23.20 29.40 -21.05
CA LEU A 925 -24.54 29.89 -21.37
C LEU A 925 -25.62 28.97 -20.80
N LEU A 926 -26.68 29.59 -20.25
CA LEU A 926 -27.94 28.94 -19.86
C LEU A 926 -29.03 29.35 -20.85
N GLU A 927 -29.26 28.50 -21.83
CA GLU A 927 -30.14 28.77 -22.95
C GLU A 927 -31.55 28.22 -22.70
N SER A 928 -32.56 28.87 -23.26
CA SER A 928 -33.95 28.42 -23.20
C SER A 928 -34.17 27.20 -24.10
N GLN A 929 -35.07 26.29 -23.69
CA GLN A 929 -35.25 24.99 -24.35
C GLN A 929 -35.62 25.14 -25.84
N GLU A 930 -36.44 26.14 -26.17
CA GLU A 930 -36.91 26.47 -27.51
C GLU A 930 -35.79 26.86 -28.48
N ASN A 931 -34.65 27.34 -27.98
CA ASN A 931 -33.53 27.78 -28.82
C ASN A 931 -32.55 26.64 -29.15
N PHE A 932 -32.68 25.48 -28.50
CA PHE A 932 -31.81 24.34 -28.78
C PHE A 932 -32.21 23.61 -30.07
N PRO A 933 -31.25 22.96 -30.75
CA PRO A 933 -31.59 22.02 -31.80
C PRO A 933 -32.35 20.82 -31.22
N PHE A 934 -33.37 20.36 -31.93
CA PHE A 934 -34.21 19.25 -31.49
C PHE A 934 -34.39 18.19 -32.57
N THR A 935 -34.56 16.93 -32.16
CA THR A 935 -34.78 15.81 -33.10
C THR A 935 -36.20 15.82 -33.64
N HIS A 936 -36.48 15.02 -34.68
CA HIS A 936 -37.86 14.84 -35.17
C HIS A 936 -38.85 14.36 -34.09
N GLN A 937 -38.36 13.65 -33.06
CA GLN A 937 -39.16 13.20 -31.91
C GLN A 937 -39.36 14.30 -30.85
N GLY A 938 -38.79 15.49 -31.03
CA GLY A 938 -38.83 16.58 -30.06
C GLY A 938 -37.84 16.42 -28.91
N ILE A 939 -36.81 15.56 -29.04
CA ILE A 939 -35.77 15.43 -28.02
C ILE A 939 -34.85 16.64 -28.10
N VAL A 940 -34.74 17.36 -26.99
CA VAL A 940 -33.86 18.54 -26.83
C VAL A 940 -32.69 18.15 -25.92
N PRO A 941 -31.43 18.51 -26.25
CA PRO A 941 -30.30 18.19 -25.39
C PRO A 941 -30.33 18.95 -24.07
N ASP A 942 -29.71 18.36 -23.05
CA ASP A 942 -29.47 19.00 -21.75
C ASP A 942 -28.17 19.81 -21.75
N ILE A 943 -27.15 19.30 -22.44
CA ILE A 943 -25.81 19.89 -22.52
C ILE A 943 -25.36 19.88 -23.98
N VAL A 944 -24.79 20.99 -24.44
CA VAL A 944 -24.13 21.08 -25.74
C VAL A 944 -22.64 21.28 -25.55
N ILE A 945 -21.85 20.40 -26.16
CA ILE A 945 -20.38 20.44 -26.16
C ILE A 945 -19.83 20.67 -27.55
N ASN A 946 -18.70 21.35 -27.62
CA ASN A 946 -18.09 21.68 -28.90
C ASN A 946 -17.30 20.49 -29.47
N PRO A 947 -17.42 20.17 -30.77
CA PRO A 947 -16.65 19.12 -31.43
C PRO A 947 -15.12 19.26 -31.29
N HIS A 948 -14.59 20.49 -31.17
CA HIS A 948 -13.15 20.73 -31.00
C HIS A 948 -12.61 20.18 -29.66
N ALA A 949 -13.48 19.89 -28.69
CA ALA A 949 -13.09 19.30 -27.42
C ALA A 949 -12.57 17.85 -27.55
N PHE A 950 -12.73 17.18 -28.70
CA PHE A 950 -12.25 15.81 -28.93
C PHE A 950 -10.89 15.73 -29.63
N HIS A 951 -10.62 16.62 -30.59
CA HIS A 951 -9.41 16.57 -31.42
C HIS A 951 -8.12 16.73 -30.59
N GLY A 952 -8.08 17.72 -29.69
CA GLY A 952 -6.90 17.95 -28.82
C GLY A 952 -6.87 17.12 -27.53
N ARG A 953 -8.00 16.52 -27.12
CA ARG A 953 -8.09 15.75 -25.86
C ARG A 953 -8.05 14.24 -26.07
N GLN A 954 -8.39 13.75 -27.27
CA GLN A 954 -8.40 12.33 -27.64
C GLN A 954 -9.16 11.49 -26.61
N THR A 955 -10.45 11.79 -26.46
CA THR A 955 -11.37 11.13 -25.50
C THR A 955 -12.53 10.40 -26.21
N PRO A 956 -12.24 9.47 -27.14
CA PRO A 956 -13.28 8.75 -27.87
C PRO A 956 -14.12 7.83 -26.96
N GLY A 957 -13.62 7.48 -25.76
CA GLY A 957 -14.39 6.69 -24.79
C GLY A 957 -15.74 7.35 -24.45
N GLN A 958 -15.79 8.69 -24.41
CA GLN A 958 -17.04 9.44 -24.16
C GLN A 958 -18.05 9.29 -25.31
N LEU A 959 -17.58 9.20 -26.55
CA LEU A 959 -18.44 8.98 -27.72
C LEU A 959 -19.01 7.56 -27.70
N LEU A 960 -18.17 6.57 -27.32
CA LEU A 960 -18.58 5.18 -27.16
C LEU A 960 -19.56 5.00 -26.00
N GLU A 961 -19.35 5.68 -24.87
CA GLU A 961 -20.32 5.77 -23.76
C GLU A 961 -21.68 6.26 -24.26
N ALA A 962 -21.71 7.36 -25.00
CA ALA A 962 -22.94 7.96 -25.51
C ALA A 962 -23.66 7.04 -26.52
N ALA A 963 -22.90 6.43 -27.43
CA ALA A 963 -23.41 5.52 -28.45
C ALA A 963 -24.02 4.25 -27.83
N LEU A 964 -23.27 3.58 -26.95
CA LEU A 964 -23.76 2.39 -26.24
C LEU A 964 -24.95 2.74 -25.33
N GLY A 965 -24.87 3.85 -24.61
CA GLY A 965 -25.94 4.34 -23.74
C GLY A 965 -27.23 4.59 -24.50
N LYS A 966 -27.16 5.19 -25.70
CA LYS A 966 -28.31 5.40 -26.58
C LYS A 966 -28.96 4.06 -26.95
N GLY A 967 -28.17 3.09 -27.40
CA GLY A 967 -28.68 1.75 -27.74
C GLY A 967 -29.36 1.03 -26.58
N ILE A 968 -28.87 1.21 -25.35
CA ILE A 968 -29.49 0.63 -24.13
C ILE A 968 -30.80 1.36 -23.79
N ALA A 969 -30.82 2.68 -23.87
CA ALA A 969 -32.01 3.48 -23.59
C ALA A 969 -33.21 3.14 -24.49
N LEU A 970 -32.94 2.61 -25.69
CA LEU A 970 -33.93 2.21 -26.69
C LEU A 970 -34.38 0.74 -26.58
N GLY A 971 -34.13 0.08 -25.44
CA GLY A 971 -34.56 -1.30 -25.19
C GLY A 971 -33.47 -2.36 -25.44
N GLY A 972 -32.23 -1.94 -25.69
CA GLY A 972 -31.09 -2.87 -25.72
C GLY A 972 -30.78 -3.46 -24.34
N SER A 973 -30.26 -4.69 -24.31
CA SER A 973 -29.78 -5.32 -23.08
C SER A 973 -28.65 -4.50 -22.45
N VAL A 974 -28.64 -4.36 -21.12
CA VAL A 974 -27.52 -3.75 -20.40
C VAL A 974 -26.23 -4.51 -20.72
N ARG A 975 -25.19 -3.81 -21.17
CA ARG A 975 -23.87 -4.38 -21.49
C ARG A 975 -22.79 -3.91 -20.51
N TYR A 976 -21.68 -4.64 -20.46
CA TYR A 976 -20.48 -4.20 -19.76
C TYR A 976 -19.70 -3.21 -20.62
N ALA A 977 -19.18 -2.14 -20.01
CA ALA A 977 -18.23 -1.20 -20.62
C ALA A 977 -16.86 -1.25 -19.90
N THR A 978 -16.54 -2.42 -19.34
CA THR A 978 -15.33 -2.69 -18.57
C THR A 978 -14.08 -2.43 -19.42
N PRO A 979 -13.09 -1.66 -18.93
CA PRO A 979 -11.83 -1.49 -19.65
C PRO A 979 -11.21 -2.84 -20.06
N PHE A 980 -10.69 -2.92 -21.28
CA PHE A 980 -10.09 -4.13 -21.90
C PHE A 980 -11.07 -5.28 -22.24
N SER A 981 -12.30 -5.22 -21.75
CA SER A 981 -13.38 -6.19 -22.01
C SER A 981 -14.63 -5.47 -22.56
N THR A 982 -14.42 -4.44 -23.38
CA THR A 982 -15.47 -3.62 -23.98
C THR A 982 -16.06 -4.29 -25.22
N PRO A 983 -17.36 -4.07 -25.54
CA PRO A 983 -17.95 -4.53 -26.78
C PRO A 983 -17.19 -3.97 -28.00
N PRO A 984 -17.01 -4.75 -29.07
CA PRO A 984 -16.48 -4.25 -30.33
C PRO A 984 -17.32 -3.07 -30.85
N ILE A 985 -16.67 -2.12 -31.52
CA ILE A 985 -17.34 -0.94 -32.08
C ILE A 985 -18.44 -1.36 -33.06
N ASP A 986 -18.19 -2.36 -33.90
CA ASP A 986 -19.17 -2.86 -34.87
C ASP A 986 -20.48 -3.25 -34.19
N GLU A 987 -20.43 -3.99 -33.07
CA GLU A 987 -21.62 -4.39 -32.32
C GLU A 987 -22.41 -3.19 -31.77
N ILE A 988 -21.71 -2.14 -31.31
CA ILE A 988 -22.33 -0.90 -30.81
C ILE A 988 -23.05 -0.21 -31.97
N THR A 989 -22.38 -0.10 -33.12
CA THR A 989 -22.94 0.57 -34.30
C THR A 989 -24.12 -0.20 -34.90
N ASP A 990 -24.06 -1.53 -34.91
CA ASP A 990 -25.14 -2.40 -35.39
C ASP A 990 -26.34 -2.37 -34.46
N GLN A 991 -26.13 -2.20 -33.15
CA GLN A 991 -27.21 -1.99 -32.18
C GLN A 991 -27.96 -0.67 -32.48
N LEU A 992 -27.22 0.41 -32.74
CA LEU A 992 -27.83 1.70 -33.09
C LEU A 992 -28.59 1.61 -34.42
N HIS A 993 -28.00 0.95 -35.41
CA HIS A 993 -28.63 0.78 -36.72
C HIS A 993 -29.93 -0.03 -36.62
N ARG A 994 -29.92 -1.13 -35.84
CA ARG A 994 -31.14 -1.90 -35.54
C ARG A 994 -32.22 -1.10 -34.82
N ALA A 995 -31.83 -0.08 -34.05
CA ALA A 995 -32.76 0.82 -33.40
C ALA A 995 -33.28 1.96 -34.31
N GLY A 996 -32.92 1.95 -35.61
CA GLY A 996 -33.38 2.94 -36.59
C GLY A 996 -32.54 4.21 -36.68
N PHE A 997 -31.37 4.24 -36.03
CA PHE A 997 -30.45 5.38 -36.07
C PHE A 997 -29.39 5.19 -37.17
N SER A 998 -28.67 6.26 -37.49
CA SER A 998 -27.42 6.13 -38.25
C SER A 998 -26.48 5.18 -37.52
N ARG A 999 -25.72 4.39 -38.28
CA ARG A 999 -24.69 3.47 -37.75
C ARG A 999 -23.71 4.18 -36.80
N TRP A 1000 -23.44 5.46 -37.06
CA TRP A 1000 -22.54 6.30 -36.27
C TRP A 1000 -23.25 7.13 -35.17
N GLY A 1001 -24.55 6.91 -34.96
CA GLY A 1001 -25.34 7.58 -33.93
C GLY A 1001 -25.70 9.04 -34.21
N SER A 1002 -25.30 9.60 -35.35
CA SER A 1002 -25.69 10.95 -35.78
C SER A 1002 -27.14 10.99 -36.30
N GLU A 1003 -27.81 12.10 -36.06
CA GLU A 1003 -29.23 12.30 -36.37
C GLU A 1003 -29.46 13.62 -37.09
N ARG A 1004 -30.58 13.70 -37.81
CA ARG A 1004 -31.10 14.97 -38.36
C ARG A 1004 -31.81 15.73 -37.24
N VAL A 1005 -31.47 17.01 -37.10
CA VAL A 1005 -32.07 17.90 -36.11
C VAL A 1005 -32.58 19.17 -36.80
N TYR A 1006 -33.56 19.81 -36.16
CA TYR A 1006 -34.11 21.09 -36.56
C TYR A 1006 -33.52 22.21 -35.70
N ASN A 1007 -33.30 23.37 -36.30
CA ASN A 1007 -32.87 24.56 -35.58
C ASN A 1007 -34.02 25.08 -34.71
N GLY A 1008 -33.78 25.26 -33.41
CA GLY A 1008 -34.80 25.76 -32.47
C GLY A 1008 -35.32 27.17 -32.79
N GLN A 1009 -34.50 28.02 -33.41
CA GLN A 1009 -34.86 29.40 -33.72
C GLN A 1009 -35.62 29.53 -35.05
N SER A 1010 -35.12 28.90 -36.11
CA SER A 1010 -35.72 29.02 -37.45
C SER A 1010 -36.72 27.92 -37.79
N GLY A 1011 -36.71 26.81 -37.05
CA GLY A 1011 -37.47 25.59 -37.38
C GLY A 1011 -36.93 24.83 -38.59
N GLU A 1012 -35.91 25.34 -39.27
CA GLU A 1012 -35.33 24.70 -40.46
C GLU A 1012 -34.48 23.49 -40.09
N MET A 1013 -34.45 22.49 -40.98
CA MET A 1013 -33.57 21.34 -40.82
C MET A 1013 -32.10 21.75 -40.95
N MET A 1014 -31.27 21.37 -39.99
CA MET A 1014 -29.83 21.65 -40.06
C MET A 1014 -29.16 20.85 -41.18
N ARG A 1015 -28.20 21.47 -41.89
CA ARG A 1015 -27.45 20.82 -42.98
C ARG A 1015 -26.56 19.67 -42.48
N SER A 1016 -25.95 19.84 -41.31
CA SER A 1016 -25.07 18.85 -40.70
C SER A 1016 -25.85 17.89 -39.81
N MET A 1017 -25.50 16.60 -39.88
CA MET A 1017 -25.96 15.60 -38.93
C MET A 1017 -25.29 15.83 -37.57
N ILE A 1018 -26.06 15.76 -36.48
CA ILE A 1018 -25.56 16.01 -35.13
C ILE A 1018 -25.53 14.72 -34.33
N PHE A 1019 -24.42 14.46 -33.64
CA PHE A 1019 -24.35 13.36 -32.69
C PHE A 1019 -24.93 13.80 -31.35
N MET A 1020 -25.96 13.09 -30.90
CA MET A 1020 -26.57 13.25 -29.58
C MET A 1020 -26.50 11.93 -28.83
N GLY A 1021 -26.46 11.92 -27.50
CA GLY A 1021 -26.56 10.67 -26.75
C GLY A 1021 -26.51 10.87 -25.24
N PRO A 1022 -27.00 9.89 -24.45
CA PRO A 1022 -26.95 9.95 -23.00
C PRO A 1022 -25.50 9.73 -22.52
N THR A 1023 -24.97 10.69 -21.78
CA THR A 1023 -23.62 10.65 -21.19
C THR A 1023 -23.69 11.04 -19.71
N PHE A 1024 -22.89 10.39 -18.86
CA PHE A 1024 -22.87 10.73 -17.44
C PHE A 1024 -22.01 11.96 -17.15
N TYR A 1025 -22.62 12.99 -16.57
CA TYR A 1025 -21.97 14.23 -16.17
C TYR A 1025 -21.97 14.43 -14.66
N GLN A 1026 -20.96 15.15 -14.18
CA GLN A 1026 -20.77 15.43 -12.76
C GLN A 1026 -20.59 16.91 -12.50
N SER A 1027 -21.12 17.37 -11.37
CA SER A 1027 -20.91 18.73 -10.89
C SER A 1027 -19.72 18.77 -9.93
N HIS A 1028 -18.79 19.70 -10.14
CA HIS A 1028 -17.67 19.90 -9.22
C HIS A 1028 -18.10 20.66 -7.96
N GLN A 1029 -17.45 20.35 -6.84
CA GLN A 1029 -17.69 21.01 -5.55
C GLN A 1029 -17.30 22.51 -5.55
N LYS A 1030 -16.25 22.89 -6.28
CA LYS A 1030 -15.78 24.29 -6.37
C LYS A 1030 -16.59 25.05 -7.43
N ARG A 1031 -17.68 25.67 -6.99
CA ARG A 1031 -18.61 26.51 -7.78
C ARG A 1031 -18.25 27.99 -7.74
N LEU A 1032 -18.62 28.78 -8.75
CA LEU A 1032 -18.19 30.17 -8.90
C LEU A 1032 -18.64 31.05 -7.72
N SER A 1033 -19.82 30.79 -7.15
CA SER A 1033 -20.36 31.47 -5.96
C SER A 1033 -19.53 31.26 -4.67
N SER A 1034 -18.57 30.32 -4.65
CA SER A 1034 -17.59 30.19 -3.56
C SER A 1034 -16.32 31.01 -3.77
N ARG A 1035 -16.21 31.69 -4.94
CA ARG A 1035 -15.07 32.48 -5.40
C ARG A 1035 -15.55 33.82 -5.99
N SER A 1036 -15.96 34.78 -5.16
CA SER A 1036 -15.63 36.20 -5.42
C SER A 1036 -16.25 37.18 -4.42
N ALA A 1037 -15.41 38.10 -3.96
CA ALA A 1037 -15.66 39.52 -4.21
C ALA A 1037 -14.80 40.02 -5.40
N THR A 1038 -13.62 39.43 -5.65
CA THR A 1038 -12.68 39.92 -6.68
C THR A 1038 -12.88 39.37 -8.10
N SER A 1039 -13.49 38.19 -8.30
CA SER A 1039 -13.71 37.64 -9.66
C SER A 1039 -14.99 38.14 -10.35
N GLN A 1040 -15.90 38.79 -9.63
CA GLN A 1040 -17.07 39.45 -10.24
C GLN A 1040 -16.69 40.75 -10.96
N CYS A 1041 -15.63 41.45 -10.54
CA CYS A 1041 -15.12 42.64 -11.25
C CYS A 1041 -14.51 42.33 -12.62
N LEU A 1042 -14.00 41.11 -12.84
CA LEU A 1042 -13.36 40.75 -14.12
C LEU A 1042 -14.35 40.37 -15.22
N LEU A 1043 -15.58 39.96 -14.88
CA LEU A 1043 -16.63 39.68 -15.88
C LEU A 1043 -17.35 40.95 -16.35
N LEU A 1044 -17.39 42.00 -15.51
CA LEU A 1044 -17.94 43.31 -15.90
C LEU A 1044 -16.99 44.12 -16.79
N LEU A 1045 -15.70 43.78 -16.87
CA LEU A 1045 -14.73 44.45 -17.75
C LEU A 1045 -14.70 43.89 -19.19
N PHE A 1046 -15.47 42.85 -19.49
CA PHE A 1046 -15.63 42.30 -20.85
C PHE A 1046 -17.05 42.56 -21.43
N SER A 1047 -17.84 43.43 -20.79
CA SER A 1047 -19.19 43.81 -21.23
C SER A 1047 -19.30 45.28 -21.64
N ASP A 1048 -18.17 45.95 -21.89
CA ASP A 1048 -18.08 47.24 -22.58
C ASP A 1048 -17.29 47.09 -23.88
#